data_AF-A0A9P0GUU3-F1
#
_entry.id   AF-A0A9P0GUU3-F1
#
_cell.length_a   1.000
_cell.length_b   1.000
_cell.length_c   1.000
_cell.angle_alpha   90.00
_cell.angle_beta   90.00
_cell.angle_gamma   90.00
#
_symmetry.space_group_name_H-M   'P 1'
#
loop_
_entity.id
_entity.type
_entity.pdbx_description
1 polymer ?
#
loop_
_entity_poly.entity_id
_entity_poly.type
_entity_poly.pdbx_seq_one_letter_code
_entity_poly.pdbx_strand_id
1 'polypeptide(L)'
;MEDDHASSVSKGVFVFKNNFKPPSRKSSKSRSKRKPVENTLFSSNAWYSYYSTLWEDIQTKIQELNDTIFSSVLINLLDFIKSSTCQSENEEIPTAAFFTGINMPDHMTQFENLSSQLKKTTTPHVAYLQSEDGQSIKNLIENLIKQFVIEDIECEDDLEDESQHKQIKKNLLTLPYLQCWYENKYKKAEKKKPLVIIIPDFEGFNIEILKKFIIIISCYIKYLPFVLVFGIATNINTLHKSLSYKVFSKIRVKVFHSQSSVEYLNIILEEVFFKCPFQLGGNVFNLFSDLFLFYDLSVNNFIQNIKFAVADHFARGNIMTLCSLEPDVVKSAIKELSHDDLKMLWQLPSFKKFLENEGQDKQIKMVLDDEYLGKIVRKEIRRTQVYIKTFHVFLKCLLVLVEDLPKAPLGKQMRVLYAIATSENVTKTNDYQECMKLLNFQSKDELTRKLSKIIDVLEPIDFIDDDLLSSLKQYIDYLNNIDEYKMPEEQSKPGDKSVQLKSSNRWQFKEMLHELAKTPTKALNKYEHLREEIVKTLSGAFEHYLTEPESNFLHEIFFYNNISIKNYIVGSHRSAIHHALNDPHFYLTCDCCKLSNIGSIKPTMPDVCVAYKLHLEYGKMINLYDWLQSFVSIVDAEVYMGDEQMVVRPEMQARFTQAVSELEFLGFIKSSKRKTDHVQRLTWGG
;
A
#
# COMPACT_ATOMS: atom_id res chain seq x y z
N MET A 1 -24.07 33.49 -27.23
CA MET A 1 -23.12 33.50 -26.11
C MET A 1 -23.95 33.79 -24.88
N GLU A 2 -24.36 32.75 -24.17
CA GLU A 2 -24.96 32.92 -22.84
C GLU A 2 -23.82 33.36 -21.92
N ASP A 3 -24.00 34.46 -21.19
CA ASP A 3 -22.99 34.98 -20.28
C ASP A 3 -22.74 33.96 -19.16
N ASP A 4 -21.60 33.26 -19.22
CA ASP A 4 -21.12 32.38 -18.16
C ASP A 4 -20.84 33.21 -16.90
N HIS A 5 -21.88 33.48 -16.10
CA HIS A 5 -21.84 34.25 -14.85
C HIS A 5 -20.91 33.62 -13.78
N ALA A 6 -20.39 32.42 -14.02
CA ALA A 6 -19.41 31.74 -13.17
C ALA A 6 -17.96 32.18 -13.42
N SER A 7 -17.68 32.86 -14.55
CA SER A 7 -16.33 33.32 -14.90
C SER A 7 -16.19 34.83 -14.73
N SER A 8 -15.06 35.31 -14.19
CA SER A 8 -14.77 36.75 -14.08
C SER A 8 -13.37 37.05 -14.54
N VAL A 9 -13.23 38.14 -15.29
CA VAL A 9 -11.94 38.66 -15.77
C VAL A 9 -11.12 39.30 -14.63
N SER A 10 -11.75 39.72 -13.52
CA SER A 10 -11.08 40.46 -12.44
C SER A 10 -10.93 39.69 -11.12
N LYS A 11 -11.67 38.60 -10.93
CA LYS A 11 -11.70 37.84 -9.67
C LYS A 11 -11.29 36.39 -9.92
N GLY A 12 -10.36 35.88 -9.11
CA GLY A 12 -9.92 34.48 -9.13
C GLY A 12 -10.60 33.57 -8.09
N VAL A 13 -11.42 34.11 -7.19
CA VAL A 13 -12.09 33.34 -6.12
C VAL A 13 -13.55 33.78 -5.99
N PHE A 14 -14.45 32.80 -6.04
CA PHE A 14 -15.88 33.00 -5.84
C PHE A 14 -16.35 32.17 -4.65
N VAL A 15 -16.89 32.85 -3.63
CA VAL A 15 -17.33 32.18 -2.39
C VAL A 15 -18.84 32.00 -2.42
N PHE A 16 -19.29 30.78 -2.65
CA PHE A 16 -20.71 30.38 -2.57
C PHE A 16 -21.03 29.95 -1.14
N LYS A 17 -21.45 30.91 -0.31
CA LYS A 17 -21.59 30.67 1.13
C LYS A 17 -22.73 29.74 1.52
N ASN A 18 -23.73 29.44 0.68
CA ASN A 18 -24.84 28.51 0.95
C ASN A 18 -25.24 28.41 2.45
N ASN A 19 -25.61 29.54 3.08
CA ASN A 19 -25.99 29.67 4.49
C ASN A 19 -24.91 29.29 5.56
N PHE A 20 -23.64 29.20 5.17
CA PHE A 20 -22.50 29.04 6.07
C PHE A 20 -22.36 30.27 6.97
N LYS A 21 -22.88 30.16 8.20
CA LYS A 21 -22.60 31.10 9.28
C LYS A 21 -21.32 30.62 10.00
N PRO A 22 -20.26 31.44 10.08
CA PRO A 22 -19.15 31.13 10.97
C PRO A 22 -19.71 31.01 12.40
N PRO A 23 -19.20 30.10 13.24
CA PRO A 23 -19.68 29.96 14.60
C PRO A 23 -19.49 31.30 15.33
N SER A 24 -20.57 32.07 15.50
CA SER A 24 -20.52 33.31 16.28
C SER A 24 -20.40 32.93 17.75
N ARG A 25 -19.38 33.49 18.43
CA ARG A 25 -19.07 33.31 19.87
C ARG A 25 -20.18 33.76 20.85
N LYS A 26 -21.42 33.94 20.41
CA LYS A 26 -22.55 34.38 21.23
C LYS A 26 -23.86 33.73 20.76
N SER A 27 -24.09 32.49 21.17
CA SER A 27 -25.43 31.94 21.47
C SER A 27 -25.32 30.48 21.94
N SER A 28 -24.94 30.29 23.20
CA SER A 28 -25.15 29.04 23.91
C SER A 28 -26.62 28.94 24.34
N LYS A 29 -27.47 28.31 23.53
CA LYS A 29 -28.72 27.63 23.96
C LYS A 29 -29.36 26.90 22.78
N SER A 30 -28.72 25.81 22.43
CA SER A 30 -29.25 24.54 21.91
C SER A 30 -28.15 23.93 21.04
N ARG A 31 -27.32 23.09 21.68
CA ARG A 31 -26.55 22.08 20.93
C ARG A 31 -27.59 21.08 20.42
N SER A 32 -28.30 21.44 19.34
CA SER A 32 -28.64 20.43 18.36
C SER A 32 -27.30 19.86 17.93
N LYS A 33 -27.00 18.62 18.36
CA LYS A 33 -25.92 17.84 17.79
C LYS A 33 -26.10 17.99 16.28
N ARG A 34 -25.21 18.74 15.62
CA ARG A 34 -25.09 18.63 14.17
C ARG A 34 -24.86 17.14 13.96
N LYS A 35 -25.87 16.43 13.46
CA LYS A 35 -25.65 15.12 12.89
C LYS A 35 -24.46 15.31 11.94
N PRO A 36 -23.45 14.42 11.96
CA PRO A 36 -22.45 14.43 10.90
C PRO A 36 -23.24 14.53 9.60
N VAL A 37 -22.77 15.34 8.65
CA VAL A 37 -23.41 15.40 7.34
C VAL A 37 -23.40 13.96 6.83
N GLU A 38 -24.54 13.27 6.99
CA GLU A 38 -24.82 11.97 6.43
C GLU A 38 -24.87 12.25 4.93
N ASN A 39 -23.70 12.27 4.30
CA ASN A 39 -23.55 12.19 2.86
C ASN A 39 -24.09 10.83 2.47
N THR A 40 -25.38 10.72 2.18
CA THR A 40 -25.93 9.39 1.97
C THR A 40 -26.98 9.31 0.88
N LEU A 41 -26.61 9.75 -0.33
CA LEU A 41 -27.19 9.15 -1.54
C LEU A 41 -27.11 7.60 -1.51
N PHE A 42 -26.17 7.04 -0.73
CA PHE A 42 -25.90 5.61 -0.65
C PHE A 42 -26.23 4.93 0.69
N SER A 43 -26.53 5.61 1.80
CA SER A 43 -26.80 4.89 3.08
C SER A 43 -28.12 4.17 3.11
N SER A 44 -29.03 4.46 2.19
CA SER A 44 -30.22 3.64 1.98
C SER A 44 -29.87 2.25 1.46
N ASN A 45 -28.69 2.08 0.86
CA ASN A 45 -28.31 0.83 0.22
C ASN A 45 -27.67 -0.13 1.23
N ALA A 46 -28.10 -1.39 1.19
CA ALA A 46 -27.59 -2.45 2.07
C ALA A 46 -26.08 -2.65 1.91
N TRP A 47 -25.54 -2.55 0.68
CA TRP A 47 -24.10 -2.68 0.43
C TRP A 47 -23.25 -1.61 1.12
N TYR A 48 -23.75 -0.37 1.25
CA TYR A 48 -22.98 0.71 1.87
C TYR A 48 -22.91 0.57 3.39
N SER A 49 -24.01 0.11 4.00
CA SER A 49 -24.05 -0.22 5.43
C SER A 49 -23.02 -1.32 5.74
N TYR A 50 -23.05 -2.41 4.96
CA TYR A 50 -22.12 -3.52 5.13
C TYR A 50 -20.65 -3.12 4.87
N TYR A 51 -20.40 -2.33 3.83
CA TYR A 51 -19.09 -1.75 3.54
C TYR A 51 -18.56 -0.93 4.72
N SER A 52 -19.41 -0.06 5.29
CA SER A 52 -19.01 0.83 6.39
C SER A 52 -18.65 0.03 7.64
N THR A 53 -19.46 -0.97 8.01
CA THR A 53 -19.16 -1.85 9.16
C THR A 53 -17.87 -2.64 8.95
N LEU A 54 -17.70 -3.23 7.76
CA LEU A 54 -16.50 -4.01 7.44
C LEU A 54 -15.23 -3.13 7.45
N TRP A 55 -15.32 -1.91 6.93
CA TRP A 55 -14.19 -0.99 6.93
C TRP A 55 -13.86 -0.48 8.34
N GLU A 56 -14.86 -0.20 9.18
CA GLU A 56 -14.66 0.16 10.58
C GLU A 56 -13.97 -0.97 11.36
N ASP A 57 -14.36 -2.23 11.13
CA ASP A 57 -13.71 -3.40 11.72
C ASP A 57 -12.26 -3.57 11.26
N ILE A 58 -11.96 -3.34 9.98
CA ILE A 58 -10.59 -3.37 9.46
C ILE A 58 -9.76 -2.23 10.09
N GLN A 59 -10.33 -1.02 10.14
CA GLN A 59 -9.63 0.16 10.64
C GLN A 59 -9.32 0.06 12.13
N THR A 60 -10.26 -0.45 12.94
CA THR A 60 -10.05 -0.69 14.38
C THR A 60 -8.95 -1.72 14.62
N LYS A 61 -8.96 -2.86 13.91
CA LYS A 61 -7.89 -3.86 13.99
C LYS A 61 -6.52 -3.30 13.60
N ILE A 62 -6.45 -2.48 12.55
CA ILE A 62 -5.20 -1.81 12.16
C ILE A 62 -4.72 -0.86 13.27
N GLN A 63 -5.62 -0.09 13.88
CA GLN A 63 -5.27 0.81 14.98
C GLN A 63 -4.75 0.06 16.21
N GLU A 64 -5.39 -1.05 16.59
CA GLU A 64 -4.94 -1.91 17.70
C GLU A 64 -3.55 -2.50 17.44
N LEU A 65 -3.28 -2.98 16.22
CA LEU A 65 -1.95 -3.46 15.82
C LEU A 65 -0.91 -2.35 15.87
N ASN A 66 -1.26 -1.15 15.40
CA ASN A 66 -0.37 0.01 15.45
C ASN A 66 0.01 0.34 16.87
N ASP A 67 -0.97 0.45 17.77
CA ASP A 67 -0.72 0.77 19.17
C ASP A 67 0.17 -0.31 19.82
N THR A 68 -0.02 -1.58 19.49
CA THR A 68 0.80 -2.68 20.00
C THR A 68 2.25 -2.59 19.51
N ILE A 69 2.45 -2.44 18.21
CA ILE A 69 3.78 -2.35 17.58
C ILE A 69 4.53 -1.14 18.10
N PHE A 70 3.89 0.04 18.10
CA PHE A 70 4.52 1.28 18.50
C PHE A 70 4.78 1.33 20.01
N SER A 71 3.91 0.77 20.85
CA SER A 71 4.15 0.73 22.30
C SER A 71 5.50 0.10 22.65
N SER A 72 5.92 -0.95 21.95
CA SER A 72 7.22 -1.60 22.19
C SER A 72 8.42 -0.66 21.97
N VAL A 73 8.36 0.18 20.94
CA VAL A 73 9.41 1.15 20.58
C VAL A 73 9.32 2.38 21.48
N LEU A 74 8.10 2.83 21.76
CA LEU A 74 7.81 3.98 22.60
C LEU A 74 8.25 3.77 24.05
N ILE A 75 8.11 2.57 24.62
CA ILE A 75 8.60 2.27 25.99
C ILE A 75 10.10 2.59 26.11
N ASN A 76 10.92 2.16 25.15
CA ASN A 76 12.36 2.43 25.15
C ASN A 76 12.69 3.93 25.06
N LEU A 77 11.89 4.68 24.29
CA LEU A 77 12.04 6.13 24.13
C LEU A 77 11.58 6.87 25.41
N LEU A 78 10.46 6.45 26.00
CA LEU A 78 9.93 6.96 27.26
C LEU A 78 10.90 6.74 28.41
N ASP A 79 11.51 5.56 28.51
CA ASP A 79 12.53 5.27 29.53
C ASP A 79 13.79 6.11 29.34
N PHE A 80 14.18 6.42 28.10
CA PHE A 80 15.25 7.37 27.82
C PHE A 80 14.91 8.80 28.26
N ILE A 81 13.69 9.29 28.01
CA ILE A 81 13.27 10.63 28.43
C ILE A 81 13.21 10.73 29.97
N LYS A 82 12.68 9.69 30.64
CA LYS A 82 12.65 9.60 32.11
C LYS A 82 14.07 9.62 32.70
N SER A 83 14.97 8.79 32.18
CA SER A 83 16.35 8.71 32.67
C SER A 83 17.15 9.98 32.41
N SER A 84 16.91 10.67 31.29
CA SER A 84 17.56 11.94 30.96
C SER A 84 17.21 13.06 31.95
N THR A 85 16.04 12.99 32.58
CA THR A 85 15.60 13.97 33.59
C THR A 85 16.38 13.85 34.90
N CYS A 86 16.83 12.64 35.24
CA CYS A 86 17.58 12.38 36.47
C CYS A 86 19.06 12.81 36.41
N GLN A 87 19.63 13.01 35.20
CA GLN A 87 21.04 13.34 34.98
C GLN A 87 21.20 14.84 34.65
N SER A 88 20.80 15.75 35.54
CA SER A 88 20.82 17.20 35.30
C SER A 88 22.22 17.87 35.37
N GLU A 89 23.31 17.11 35.49
CA GLU A 89 24.67 17.68 35.67
C GLU A 89 25.45 17.89 34.36
N ASN A 90 24.95 17.38 33.22
CA ASN A 90 25.65 17.49 31.94
C ASN A 90 25.22 18.73 31.14
N GLU A 91 26.17 19.44 30.51
CA GLU A 91 25.89 20.61 29.64
C GLU A 91 25.37 20.24 28.24
N GLU A 92 25.14 18.96 27.97
CA GLU A 92 24.73 18.43 26.66
C GLU A 92 23.21 18.19 26.61
N ILE A 93 22.59 18.54 25.48
CA ILE A 93 21.16 18.32 25.25
C ILE A 93 20.91 16.83 24.96
N PRO A 94 20.15 16.10 25.80
CA PRO A 94 19.74 14.73 25.48
C PRO A 94 18.86 14.75 24.24
N THR A 95 19.25 13.98 23.23
CA THR A 95 18.55 13.92 21.95
C THR A 95 18.30 12.49 21.52
N ALA A 96 17.05 12.17 21.22
CA ALA A 96 16.65 10.91 20.62
C ALA A 96 16.65 11.07 19.09
N ALA A 97 17.50 10.32 18.40
CA ALA A 97 17.43 10.17 16.95
C ALA A 97 16.52 8.98 16.63
N PHE A 98 15.32 9.27 16.15
CA PHE A 98 14.31 8.28 15.77
C PHE A 98 14.36 8.04 14.27
N PHE A 99 14.83 6.86 13.86
CA PHE A 99 14.84 6.44 12.47
C PHE A 99 13.45 5.98 12.06
N THR A 100 12.78 6.84 11.33
CA THR A 100 11.43 6.62 10.83
C THR A 100 11.43 5.88 9.50
N GLY A 101 12.44 6.11 8.65
CA GLY A 101 12.43 5.65 7.27
C GLY A 101 11.81 6.69 6.33
N ILE A 102 11.63 6.33 5.06
CA ILE A 102 11.28 7.25 3.96
C ILE A 102 9.83 7.74 4.05
N ASN A 103 8.97 7.07 4.81
CA ASN A 103 7.51 7.28 4.82
C ASN A 103 7.04 8.40 5.76
N MET A 104 7.49 9.62 5.53
CA MET A 104 7.17 10.79 6.36
C MET A 104 5.70 10.92 6.84
N PRO A 105 4.65 10.73 6.00
CA PRO A 105 3.26 10.89 6.46
C PRO A 105 2.80 9.81 7.44
N ASP A 106 3.37 8.61 7.38
CA ASP A 106 2.98 7.51 8.28
C ASP A 106 3.53 7.73 9.70
N HIS A 107 4.62 8.48 9.83
CA HIS A 107 5.24 8.80 11.12
C HIS A 107 4.62 9.99 11.81
N MET A 108 3.90 10.84 11.08
CA MET A 108 3.15 11.96 11.65
C MET A 108 2.20 11.48 12.75
N THR A 109 1.39 10.47 12.44
CA THR A 109 0.46 9.85 13.40
C THR A 109 1.19 9.17 14.56
N GLN A 110 2.38 8.62 14.32
CA GLN A 110 3.22 8.02 15.36
C GLN A 110 3.76 9.08 16.33
N PHE A 111 4.22 10.23 15.82
CA PHE A 111 4.67 11.33 16.67
C PHE A 111 3.50 11.97 17.44
N GLU A 112 2.29 12.01 16.86
CA GLU A 112 1.08 12.41 17.57
C GLU A 112 0.75 11.43 18.70
N ASN A 113 0.80 10.12 18.46
CA ASN A 113 0.59 9.11 19.50
C ASN A 113 1.66 9.22 20.60
N LEU A 114 2.95 9.34 20.21
CA LEU A 114 4.06 9.61 21.13
C LEU A 114 3.78 10.84 21.99
N SER A 115 3.33 11.94 21.39
CA SER A 115 3.01 13.17 22.11
C SER A 115 1.89 12.95 23.14
N SER A 116 0.85 12.19 22.77
CA SER A 116 -0.25 11.87 23.67
C SER A 116 0.18 10.97 24.84
N GLN A 117 1.08 10.01 24.59
CA GLN A 117 1.62 9.12 25.61
C GLN A 117 2.61 9.85 26.54
N LEU A 118 3.44 10.74 25.99
CA LEU A 118 4.35 11.60 26.75
C LEU A 118 3.58 12.51 27.72
N LYS A 119 2.52 13.15 27.21
CA LYS A 119 1.61 14.00 28.02
C LYS A 119 1.00 13.25 29.20
N LYS A 120 0.63 11.97 29.00
CA LYS A 120 0.05 11.11 30.04
C LYS A 120 1.07 10.60 31.06
N THR A 121 2.26 10.20 30.63
CA THR A 121 3.19 9.40 31.45
C THR A 121 4.37 10.17 32.04
N THR A 122 4.86 11.18 31.33
CA THR A 122 6.15 11.82 31.64
C THR A 122 5.98 13.30 31.88
N THR A 123 5.50 14.04 30.87
CA THR A 123 5.46 15.50 30.91
C THR A 123 4.32 16.08 30.10
N PRO A 124 3.56 17.04 30.65
CA PRO A 124 2.52 17.73 29.89
C PRO A 124 3.11 18.62 28.77
N HIS A 125 4.39 19.00 28.85
CA HIS A 125 5.02 19.93 27.91
C HIS A 125 5.70 19.20 26.75
N VAL A 126 4.98 19.09 25.62
CA VAL A 126 5.52 18.55 24.37
C VAL A 126 5.26 19.57 23.27
N ALA A 127 6.32 20.02 22.59
CA ALA A 127 6.23 20.92 21.44
C ALA A 127 6.57 20.14 20.16
N TYR A 128 5.83 20.44 19.10
CA TYR A 128 5.95 19.87 17.77
C TYR A 128 6.35 20.94 16.76
N LEU A 129 7.55 20.83 16.21
CA LEU A 129 8.12 21.83 15.30
C LEU A 129 8.21 21.29 13.88
N GLN A 130 7.41 21.84 12.98
CA GLN A 130 7.43 21.48 11.56
C GLN A 130 8.50 22.25 10.78
N SER A 131 8.95 21.67 9.67
CA SER A 131 9.92 22.31 8.77
C SER A 131 9.38 23.62 8.17
N GLU A 132 8.06 23.69 7.94
CA GLU A 132 7.35 24.89 7.50
C GLU A 132 7.49 26.07 8.47
N ASP A 133 7.54 25.79 9.78
CA ASP A 133 7.71 26.81 10.82
C ASP A 133 9.16 27.32 10.89
N GLY A 134 10.10 26.54 10.36
CA GLY A 134 11.55 26.76 10.40
C GLY A 134 12.09 27.81 9.43
N GLN A 135 11.26 28.67 8.82
CA GLN A 135 11.73 29.73 7.91
C GLN A 135 12.54 30.83 8.61
N SER A 136 12.28 31.09 9.89
CA SER A 136 13.06 32.04 10.70
C SER A 136 13.17 31.56 12.14
N ILE A 137 14.30 31.87 12.79
CA ILE A 137 14.52 31.54 14.21
C ILE A 137 13.45 32.18 15.10
N LYS A 138 13.01 33.40 14.74
CA LYS A 138 11.94 34.10 15.47
C LYS A 138 10.65 33.29 15.46
N ASN A 139 10.19 32.86 14.27
CA ASN A 139 8.96 32.08 14.15
C ASN A 139 9.06 30.74 14.88
N LEU A 140 10.22 30.08 14.80
CA LEU A 140 10.46 28.79 15.44
C LEU A 140 10.40 28.92 16.98
N ILE A 141 11.05 29.93 17.57
CA ILE A 141 11.00 30.19 19.01
C ILE A 141 9.59 30.62 19.44
N GLU A 142 8.92 31.49 18.67
CA GLU A 142 7.56 31.91 18.96
C GLU A 142 6.59 30.72 18.98
N ASN A 143 6.69 29.81 18.01
CA ASN A 143 5.84 28.62 17.94
C ASN A 143 6.15 27.61 19.04
N LEU A 144 7.43 27.39 19.37
CA LEU A 144 7.83 26.54 20.50
C LEU A 144 7.22 27.03 21.82
N ILE A 145 7.37 28.33 22.11
CA ILE A 145 6.85 28.90 23.35
C ILE A 145 5.33 28.92 23.34
N LYS A 146 4.72 29.19 22.18
CA LYS A 146 3.27 29.14 22.01
C LYS A 146 2.72 27.77 22.38
N GLN A 147 3.33 26.68 21.93
CA GLN A 147 2.86 25.33 22.24
C GLN A 147 3.04 25.00 23.72
N PHE A 148 4.20 25.31 24.32
CA PHE A 148 4.39 25.05 25.75
C PHE A 148 3.48 25.86 26.68
N VAL A 149 3.22 27.13 26.36
CA VAL A 149 2.45 28.03 27.23
C VAL A 149 0.95 27.94 26.98
N ILE A 150 0.50 27.84 25.72
CA ILE A 150 -0.93 27.83 25.41
C ILE A 150 -1.56 26.45 25.65
N GLU A 151 -0.89 25.36 25.28
CA GLU A 151 -1.44 24.00 25.52
C GLU A 151 -1.51 23.68 27.02
N ASP A 152 -0.64 24.28 27.83
CA ASP A 152 -0.68 24.14 29.28
C ASP A 152 -1.86 24.86 29.95
N ILE A 153 -2.29 26.00 29.40
CA ILE A 153 -3.44 26.75 29.89
C ILE A 153 -4.73 25.97 29.60
N GLU A 154 -4.83 25.35 28.42
CA GLU A 154 -6.00 24.53 28.05
C GLU A 154 -6.13 23.24 28.88
N CYS A 155 -5.06 22.74 29.51
CA CYS A 155 -5.08 21.56 30.39
C CYS A 155 -5.34 21.88 31.87
N GLU A 156 -5.15 23.13 32.33
CA GLU A 156 -5.41 23.53 33.73
C GLU A 156 -6.85 24.06 33.94
N ASP A 157 -7.52 24.50 32.87
CA ASP A 157 -8.84 25.17 32.92
C ASP A 157 -10.06 24.22 33.02
N ASP A 158 -9.88 22.92 33.33
CA ASP A 158 -11.00 22.02 33.72
C ASP A 158 -11.52 22.32 35.15
N LEU A 159 -10.93 23.28 35.85
CA LEU A 159 -11.41 23.81 37.14
C LEU A 159 -11.74 25.30 37.01
N GLU A 160 -13.01 25.56 36.65
CA GLU A 160 -13.80 26.75 36.99
C GLU A 160 -13.02 28.04 37.29
N ASP A 161 -12.47 28.73 36.30
CA ASP A 161 -12.33 30.19 36.34
C ASP A 161 -12.11 30.80 34.94
N GLU A 162 -13.23 31.22 34.32
CA GLU A 162 -13.24 32.09 33.14
C GLU A 162 -12.63 33.46 33.48
N SER A 163 -11.31 33.59 33.46
CA SER A 163 -10.64 34.90 33.51
C SER A 163 -9.69 35.10 32.31
N GLN A 164 -10.25 35.72 31.26
CA GLN A 164 -9.54 36.48 30.23
C GLN A 164 -8.30 35.78 29.63
N HIS A 165 -8.49 34.93 28.61
CA HIS A 165 -7.41 34.60 27.67
C HIS A 165 -6.93 35.87 26.94
N LYS A 166 -5.99 36.59 27.55
CA LYS A 166 -5.11 37.50 26.80
C LYS A 166 -4.24 36.60 25.95
N GLN A 167 -4.62 36.38 24.69
CA GLN A 167 -3.70 35.84 23.69
C GLN A 167 -2.39 36.62 23.80
N ILE A 168 -1.36 35.96 24.32
CA ILE A 168 -0.04 36.56 24.45
C ILE A 168 0.37 36.96 23.03
N LYS A 169 0.63 38.25 22.82
CA LYS A 169 1.04 38.75 21.50
C LYS A 169 2.32 38.01 21.10
N LYS A 170 2.36 37.48 19.88
CA LYS A 170 3.51 36.70 19.35
C LYS A 170 4.86 37.37 19.63
N ASN A 171 4.92 38.70 19.51
CA ASN A 171 6.12 39.50 19.76
C ASN A 171 6.70 39.45 21.19
N LEU A 172 5.96 38.95 22.18
CA LEU A 172 6.39 38.87 23.58
C LEU A 172 6.97 37.49 23.94
N LEU A 173 6.84 36.50 23.05
CA LEU A 173 7.29 35.13 23.26
C LEU A 173 8.81 35.05 23.06
N THR A 174 9.56 35.17 24.16
CA THR A 174 11.02 35.10 24.18
C THR A 174 11.50 34.01 25.14
N LEU A 175 12.70 33.47 24.96
CA LEU A 175 13.24 32.43 25.85
C LEU A 175 13.35 32.85 27.34
N PRO A 176 13.71 34.09 27.68
CA PRO A 176 13.61 34.57 29.07
C PRO A 176 12.20 34.50 29.64
N TYR A 177 11.17 34.74 28.82
CA TYR A 177 9.78 34.58 29.23
C TYR A 177 9.46 33.10 29.52
N LEU A 178 9.90 32.18 28.66
CA LEU A 178 9.76 30.73 28.89
C LEU A 178 10.45 30.30 30.19
N GLN A 179 11.65 30.82 30.47
CA GLN A 179 12.36 30.55 31.72
C GLN A 179 11.56 31.02 32.93
N CYS A 180 11.07 32.27 32.92
CA CYS A 180 10.29 32.82 34.03
C CYS A 180 9.00 32.02 34.27
N TRP A 181 8.32 31.64 33.18
CA TRP A 181 7.12 30.81 33.23
C TRP A 181 7.40 29.42 33.83
N TYR A 182 8.47 28.74 33.38
CA TYR A 182 8.83 27.42 33.87
C TYR A 182 9.27 27.43 35.34
N GLU A 183 10.07 28.42 35.74
CA GLU A 183 10.45 28.62 37.14
C GLU A 183 9.23 28.88 38.01
N ASN A 184 8.24 29.67 37.55
CA ASN A 184 7.02 29.90 38.31
C ASN A 184 6.20 28.63 38.51
N LYS A 185 6.09 27.78 37.49
CA LYS A 185 5.31 26.53 37.55
C LYS A 185 5.95 25.46 38.43
N TYR A 186 7.27 25.31 38.37
CA TYR A 186 8.00 24.23 39.06
C TYR A 186 8.79 24.66 40.30
N LYS A 187 8.63 25.92 40.76
CA LYS A 187 9.28 26.46 41.98
C LYS A 187 9.09 25.61 43.24
N LYS A 188 7.99 24.85 43.34
CA LYS A 188 7.64 24.01 44.51
C LYS A 188 7.70 22.49 44.25
N ALA A 189 8.08 22.07 43.05
CA ALA A 189 8.06 20.64 42.67
C ALA A 189 9.41 19.97 42.98
N GLU A 190 9.38 18.80 43.64
CA GLU A 190 10.59 18.02 43.96
C GLU A 190 11.31 17.48 42.71
N LYS A 191 10.59 17.34 41.58
CA LYS A 191 11.15 16.91 40.29
C LYS A 191 10.75 17.89 39.19
N LYS A 192 11.75 18.46 38.53
CA LYS A 192 11.58 19.26 37.30
C LYS A 192 11.15 18.34 36.16
N LYS A 193 10.10 18.72 35.42
CA LYS A 193 9.60 17.97 34.26
C LYS A 193 10.32 18.43 32.98
N PRO A 194 10.83 17.53 32.12
CA PRO A 194 11.48 17.94 30.86
C PRO A 194 10.54 18.69 29.89
N LEU A 195 11.13 19.56 29.08
CA LEU A 195 10.50 20.19 27.93
C LEU A 195 10.90 19.39 26.68
N VAL A 196 9.97 18.59 26.14
CA VAL A 196 10.26 17.74 24.98
C VAL A 196 9.93 18.50 23.70
N ILE A 197 10.88 18.55 22.78
CA ILE A 197 10.73 19.17 21.46
C ILE A 197 10.88 18.08 20.41
N ILE A 198 9.82 17.83 19.65
CA ILE A 198 9.76 16.85 18.57
C ILE A 198 9.92 17.59 17.24
N ILE A 199 10.93 17.19 16.47
CA ILE A 199 11.16 17.62 15.09
C ILE A 199 10.95 16.38 14.22
N PRO A 200 9.77 16.21 13.59
CA PRO A 200 9.41 14.99 12.85
C PRO A 200 10.20 14.84 11.55
N ASP A 201 10.53 15.95 10.91
CA ASP A 201 11.26 16.01 9.64
C ASP A 201 12.58 16.72 9.83
N PHE A 202 13.66 16.02 10.15
CA PHE A 202 14.95 16.68 10.27
C PHE A 202 15.50 17.17 8.91
N GLU A 203 15.17 16.49 7.80
CA GLU A 203 15.79 16.71 6.49
C GLU A 203 15.18 17.90 5.73
N GLY A 204 13.89 18.17 5.94
CA GLY A 204 13.22 19.34 5.38
C GLY A 204 13.56 20.66 6.07
N PHE A 205 14.25 20.64 7.21
CA PHE A 205 14.62 21.88 7.91
C PHE A 205 15.75 22.64 7.24
N ASN A 206 15.69 23.97 7.32
CA ASN A 206 16.83 24.80 7.01
C ASN A 206 17.95 24.58 8.06
N ILE A 207 19.02 23.94 7.61
CA ILE A 207 20.18 23.54 8.42
C ILE A 207 20.79 24.73 9.18
N GLU A 208 20.87 25.91 8.59
CA GLU A 208 21.49 27.08 9.23
C GLU A 208 20.64 27.63 10.40
N ILE A 209 19.32 27.52 10.28
CA ILE A 209 18.38 27.92 11.33
C ILE A 209 18.42 26.90 12.47
N LEU A 210 18.43 25.60 12.13
CA LEU A 210 18.48 24.53 13.11
C LEU A 210 19.77 24.56 13.94
N LYS A 211 20.93 24.79 13.30
CA LYS A 211 22.22 24.98 14.01
C LYS A 211 22.14 26.11 15.03
N LYS A 212 21.63 27.27 14.63
CA LYS A 212 21.50 28.44 15.52
C LYS A 212 20.52 28.15 16.67
N PHE A 213 19.41 27.48 16.38
CA PHE A 213 18.41 27.09 17.37
C PHE A 213 18.99 26.16 18.44
N ILE A 214 19.73 25.12 18.04
CA ILE A 214 20.36 24.18 18.99
C ILE A 214 21.39 24.90 19.88
N ILE A 215 22.21 25.79 19.32
CA ILE A 215 23.15 26.60 20.10
C ILE A 215 22.42 27.46 21.12
N ILE A 216 21.33 28.12 20.71
CA ILE A 216 20.52 28.95 21.60
C ILE A 216 19.94 28.10 22.74
N ILE A 217 19.32 26.95 22.45
CA ILE A 217 18.77 26.05 23.47
C ILE A 217 19.86 25.53 24.42
N SER A 218 21.03 25.19 23.90
CA SER A 218 22.16 24.70 24.71
C SER A 218 22.57 25.71 25.78
N CYS A 219 22.50 27.01 25.51
CA CYS A 219 22.78 28.04 26.51
C CYS A 219 21.76 28.05 27.68
N TYR A 220 20.52 27.60 27.44
CA TYR A 220 19.45 27.59 28.44
C TYR A 220 19.30 26.26 29.18
N ILE A 221 20.11 25.23 28.87
CA ILE A 221 19.95 23.88 29.44
C ILE A 221 20.07 23.82 30.96
N LYS A 222 20.89 24.71 31.55
CA LYS A 222 21.06 24.81 33.02
C LYS A 222 19.78 25.27 33.73
N TYR A 223 18.95 26.03 33.03
CA TYR A 223 17.72 26.60 33.58
C TYR A 223 16.50 25.77 33.18
N LEU A 224 16.47 25.27 31.94
CA LEU A 224 15.36 24.58 31.31
C LEU A 224 15.79 23.17 30.85
N PRO A 225 15.16 22.09 31.35
CA PRO A 225 15.51 20.71 30.97
C PRO A 225 14.94 20.34 29.60
N PHE A 226 15.62 20.76 28.52
CA PHE A 226 15.22 20.44 27.16
C PHE A 226 15.62 19.02 26.75
N VAL A 227 14.71 18.33 26.04
CA VAL A 227 14.97 17.04 25.38
C VAL A 227 14.54 17.18 23.92
N LEU A 228 15.41 16.80 22.98
CA LEU A 228 15.08 16.83 21.54
C LEU A 228 14.75 15.43 21.03
N VAL A 229 13.78 15.33 20.14
CA VAL A 229 13.49 14.11 19.37
C VAL A 229 13.56 14.48 17.89
N PHE A 230 14.47 13.85 17.14
CA PHE A 230 14.64 14.04 15.70
C PHE A 230 14.07 12.84 14.96
N GLY A 231 13.10 13.07 14.09
CA GLY A 231 12.68 12.12 13.06
C GLY A 231 13.62 12.19 11.86
N ILE A 232 14.32 11.09 11.58
CA ILE A 232 15.32 11.02 10.51
C ILE A 232 14.87 9.94 9.54
N ALA A 233 14.74 10.32 8.26
CA ALA A 233 14.29 9.41 7.23
C ALA A 233 15.41 8.46 6.76
N THR A 234 16.64 8.97 6.60
CA THR A 234 17.72 8.23 5.93
C THR A 234 18.65 7.46 6.87
N ASN A 235 19.67 8.12 7.42
CA ASN A 235 20.73 7.51 8.22
C ASN A 235 21.36 8.55 9.16
N ILE A 236 22.05 8.10 10.20
CA ILE A 236 22.77 8.94 11.16
C ILE A 236 23.81 9.84 10.50
N ASN A 237 24.36 9.42 9.37
CA ASN A 237 25.30 10.22 8.58
C ASN A 237 24.70 11.58 8.17
N THR A 238 23.38 11.66 8.01
CA THR A 238 22.69 12.91 7.69
C THR A 238 22.77 13.90 8.84
N LEU A 239 22.68 13.45 10.10
CA LEU A 239 22.95 14.29 11.28
C LEU A 239 24.41 14.78 11.29
N HIS A 240 25.36 13.89 11.03
CA HIS A 240 26.79 14.24 11.04
C HIS A 240 27.19 15.19 9.91
N LYS A 241 26.53 15.11 8.75
CA LYS A 241 26.77 16.01 7.60
C LYS A 241 26.10 17.36 7.77
N SER A 242 24.88 17.39 8.32
CA SER A 242 24.09 18.61 8.46
C SER A 242 24.56 19.47 9.63
N LEU A 243 24.85 18.86 10.79
CA LEU A 243 25.30 19.57 11.98
C LEU A 243 26.83 19.69 11.98
N SER A 244 27.34 20.91 12.19
CA SER A 244 28.78 21.11 12.35
C SER A 244 29.27 20.54 13.68
N TYR A 245 30.56 20.20 13.77
CA TYR A 245 31.16 19.62 14.99
C TYR A 245 30.87 20.45 16.25
N LYS A 246 30.84 21.78 16.14
CA LYS A 246 30.53 22.71 17.24
C LYS A 246 29.11 22.55 17.79
N VAL A 247 28.15 22.20 16.94
CA VAL A 247 26.75 21.99 17.34
C VAL A 247 26.57 20.56 17.82
N PHE A 248 27.18 19.60 17.14
CA PHE A 248 27.10 18.19 17.50
C PHE A 248 27.67 17.91 18.90
N SER A 249 28.75 18.59 19.30
CA SER A 249 29.32 18.49 20.66
C SER A 249 28.41 19.03 21.77
N LYS A 250 27.29 19.67 21.44
CA LYS A 250 26.29 20.14 22.41
C LYS A 250 25.12 19.17 22.57
N ILE A 251 25.13 18.06 21.85
CA ILE A 251 24.03 17.11 21.77
C ILE A 251 24.53 15.72 22.15
N ARG A 252 23.80 15.06 23.04
CA ARG A 252 23.98 13.64 23.35
C ARG A 252 22.94 12.81 22.62
N VAL A 253 23.32 12.26 21.48
CA VAL A 253 22.40 11.48 20.62
C VAL A 253 22.31 10.03 21.10
N LYS A 254 21.08 9.54 21.33
CA LYS A 254 20.77 8.11 21.41
C LYS A 254 19.90 7.71 20.22
N VAL A 255 20.27 6.61 19.57
CA VAL A 255 19.60 6.12 18.37
C VAL A 255 18.46 5.17 18.73
N PHE A 256 17.33 5.33 18.05
CA PHE A 256 16.17 4.45 18.09
C PHE A 256 15.79 4.09 16.66
N HIS A 257 15.44 2.82 16.44
CA HIS A 257 15.01 2.34 15.13
C HIS A 257 13.51 2.03 15.18
N SER A 258 12.77 2.55 14.22
CA SER A 258 11.42 2.06 13.91
C SER A 258 11.51 0.75 13.15
N GLN A 259 10.40 0.00 13.13
CA GLN A 259 10.25 -1.16 12.26
C GLN A 259 10.24 -0.72 10.79
N SER A 260 10.72 -1.62 9.91
CA SER A 260 10.67 -1.39 8.47
C SER A 260 9.23 -1.38 7.97
N SER A 261 8.92 -0.49 7.02
CA SER A 261 7.60 -0.41 6.38
C SER A 261 7.19 -1.72 5.72
N VAL A 262 8.15 -2.50 5.22
CA VAL A 262 7.89 -3.81 4.59
C VAL A 262 7.45 -4.84 5.63
N GLU A 263 8.09 -4.86 6.80
CA GLU A 263 7.73 -5.76 7.91
C GLU A 263 6.38 -5.37 8.49
N TYR A 264 6.17 -4.07 8.68
CA TYR A 264 4.90 -3.51 9.14
C TYR A 264 3.75 -3.87 8.20
N LEU A 265 3.94 -3.77 6.87
CA LEU A 265 2.95 -4.22 5.90
C LEU A 265 2.66 -5.72 6.00
N ASN A 266 3.70 -6.56 6.17
CA ASN A 266 3.52 -8.01 6.29
C ASN A 266 2.64 -8.35 7.51
N ILE A 267 2.90 -7.71 8.65
CA ILE A 267 2.11 -7.92 9.87
C ILE A 267 0.64 -7.53 9.64
N ILE A 268 0.38 -6.40 8.98
CA ILE A 268 -1.00 -5.97 8.68
C ILE A 268 -1.69 -6.95 7.71
N LEU A 269 -0.98 -7.41 6.68
CA LEU A 269 -1.52 -8.39 5.74
C LEU A 269 -1.91 -9.70 6.44
N GLU A 270 -1.05 -10.21 7.31
CA GLU A 270 -1.26 -11.48 8.01
C GLU A 270 -2.31 -11.43 9.10
N GLU A 271 -2.34 -10.34 9.88
CA GLU A 271 -3.22 -10.21 11.04
C GLU A 271 -4.59 -9.63 10.70
N VAL A 272 -4.69 -8.79 9.66
CA VAL A 272 -5.94 -8.12 9.27
C VAL A 272 -6.48 -8.70 7.97
N PHE A 273 -5.77 -8.49 6.85
CA PHE A 273 -6.35 -8.72 5.53
C PHE A 273 -6.62 -10.19 5.20
N PHE A 274 -5.72 -11.11 5.54
CA PHE A 274 -5.95 -12.55 5.31
C PHE A 274 -7.02 -13.15 6.23
N LYS A 275 -7.49 -12.41 7.25
CA LYS A 275 -8.61 -12.82 8.11
C LYS A 275 -9.95 -12.20 7.69
N CYS A 276 -9.95 -11.30 6.71
CA CYS A 276 -11.16 -10.63 6.23
C CYS A 276 -11.95 -11.52 5.24
N PRO A 277 -13.29 -11.35 5.14
CA PRO A 277 -14.07 -11.99 4.08
C PRO A 277 -13.64 -11.52 2.69
N PHE A 278 -13.37 -10.22 2.55
CA PHE A 278 -12.93 -9.62 1.31
C PHE A 278 -11.46 -9.98 1.03
N GLN A 279 -11.21 -10.47 -0.18
CA GLN A 279 -9.89 -10.90 -0.66
C GLN A 279 -9.54 -10.16 -1.96
N LEU A 280 -8.25 -9.94 -2.18
CA LEU A 280 -7.75 -9.32 -3.41
C LEU A 280 -7.36 -10.40 -4.42
N GLY A 281 -7.75 -10.21 -5.67
CA GLY A 281 -7.27 -11.03 -6.77
C GLY A 281 -5.80 -10.78 -7.05
N GLY A 282 -5.13 -11.78 -7.63
CA GLY A 282 -3.68 -11.76 -7.84
C GLY A 282 -3.18 -10.56 -8.64
N ASN A 283 -3.89 -10.14 -9.70
CA ASN A 283 -3.47 -9.00 -10.52
C ASN A 283 -3.51 -7.67 -9.76
N VAL A 284 -4.58 -7.45 -8.98
CA VAL A 284 -4.75 -6.22 -8.18
C VAL A 284 -3.75 -6.22 -7.02
N PHE A 285 -3.52 -7.38 -6.41
CA PHE A 285 -2.56 -7.52 -5.33
C PHE A 285 -1.11 -7.31 -5.79
N ASN A 286 -0.75 -7.84 -6.97
CA ASN A 286 0.53 -7.56 -7.63
C ASN A 286 0.69 -6.07 -7.91
N LEU A 287 -0.34 -5.42 -8.48
CA LEU A 287 -0.31 -3.97 -8.71
C LEU A 287 -0.06 -3.18 -7.42
N PHE A 288 -0.77 -3.49 -6.33
CA PHE A 288 -0.59 -2.79 -5.06
C PHE A 288 0.78 -3.06 -4.44
N SER A 289 1.28 -4.29 -4.57
CA SER A 289 2.62 -4.66 -4.13
C SER A 289 3.70 -3.92 -4.93
N ASP A 290 3.55 -3.79 -6.24
CA ASP A 290 4.45 -3.04 -7.11
C ASP A 290 4.44 -1.55 -6.78
N LEU A 291 3.25 -0.96 -6.59
CA LEU A 291 3.12 0.44 -6.17
C LEU A 291 3.81 0.70 -4.83
N PHE A 292 3.66 -0.22 -3.88
CA PHE A 292 4.32 -0.12 -2.59
C PHE A 292 5.85 -0.26 -2.70
N LEU A 293 6.36 -1.31 -3.36
CA LEU A 293 7.79 -1.61 -3.38
C LEU A 293 8.60 -0.66 -4.28
N PHE A 294 8.03 -0.21 -5.41
CA PHE A 294 8.77 0.57 -6.41
C PHE A 294 8.55 2.08 -6.33
N TYR A 295 7.48 2.58 -5.68
CA TYR A 295 7.16 4.01 -5.68
C TYR A 295 7.27 4.63 -4.28
N ASP A 296 6.40 4.25 -3.35
CA ASP A 296 6.18 5.09 -2.16
C ASP A 296 6.61 4.45 -0.84
N LEU A 297 6.73 3.11 -0.77
CA LEU A 297 6.89 2.32 0.46
C LEU A 297 5.87 2.64 1.57
N SER A 298 4.83 3.45 1.32
CA SER A 298 3.84 3.89 2.31
C SER A 298 2.77 2.84 2.56
N VAL A 299 2.59 2.49 3.83
CA VAL A 299 1.56 1.53 4.25
C VAL A 299 0.19 2.19 4.29
N ASN A 300 0.13 3.49 4.63
CA ASN A 300 -1.14 4.23 4.53
C ASN A 300 -1.66 4.29 3.10
N ASN A 301 -0.79 4.54 2.10
CA ASN A 301 -1.22 4.53 0.70
C ASN A 301 -1.74 3.15 0.30
N PHE A 302 -1.07 2.07 0.72
CA PHE A 302 -1.54 0.71 0.50
C PHE A 302 -2.91 0.45 1.15
N ILE A 303 -3.14 0.91 2.39
CA ILE A 303 -4.44 0.81 3.08
C ILE A 303 -5.51 1.62 2.34
N GLN A 304 -5.20 2.81 1.83
CA GLN A 304 -6.15 3.60 1.02
C GLN A 304 -6.47 2.92 -0.32
N ASN A 305 -5.49 2.29 -0.96
CA ASN A 305 -5.71 1.51 -2.18
C ASN A 305 -6.65 0.32 -1.91
N ILE A 306 -6.47 -0.36 -0.78
CA ILE A 306 -7.42 -1.41 -0.36
C ILE A 306 -8.79 -0.82 -0.06
N LYS A 307 -8.87 0.31 0.67
CA LYS A 307 -10.15 1.00 0.92
C LYS A 307 -10.89 1.29 -0.38
N PHE A 308 -10.18 1.77 -1.39
CA PHE A 308 -10.73 2.06 -2.70
C PHE A 308 -11.17 0.79 -3.44
N ALA A 309 -10.38 -0.29 -3.37
CA ALA A 309 -10.76 -1.59 -3.96
C ALA A 309 -12.01 -2.18 -3.29
N VAL A 310 -12.08 -2.12 -1.97
CA VAL A 310 -13.25 -2.53 -1.19
C VAL A 310 -14.46 -1.68 -1.59
N ALA A 311 -14.30 -0.35 -1.69
CA ALA A 311 -15.39 0.54 -2.12
C ALA A 311 -15.87 0.25 -3.55
N ASP A 312 -14.97 0.09 -4.53
CA ASP A 312 -15.32 -0.27 -5.91
C ASP A 312 -15.99 -1.65 -6.00
N HIS A 313 -15.55 -2.60 -5.17
CA HIS A 313 -16.15 -3.92 -5.09
C HIS A 313 -17.61 -3.87 -4.65
N PHE A 314 -17.89 -3.28 -3.49
CA PHE A 314 -19.25 -3.19 -2.96
C PHE A 314 -20.16 -2.26 -3.75
N ALA A 315 -19.61 -1.27 -4.45
CA ALA A 315 -20.38 -0.37 -5.31
C ALA A 315 -21.00 -1.05 -6.55
N ARG A 316 -20.57 -2.28 -6.90
CA ARG A 316 -21.11 -3.02 -8.06
C ARG A 316 -22.55 -3.48 -7.87
N GLY A 317 -23.01 -3.68 -6.65
CA GLY A 317 -24.40 -4.06 -6.38
C GLY A 317 -24.63 -4.66 -4.99
N ASN A 318 -25.91 -4.80 -4.62
CA ASN A 318 -26.30 -5.33 -3.31
C ASN A 318 -25.88 -6.79 -3.11
N ILE A 319 -25.61 -7.56 -4.17
CA ILE A 319 -25.10 -8.94 -4.07
C ILE A 319 -23.85 -9.02 -3.21
N MET A 320 -22.99 -8.01 -3.29
CA MET A 320 -21.71 -8.04 -2.58
C MET A 320 -21.90 -8.03 -1.06
N THR A 321 -23.08 -7.71 -0.53
CA THR A 321 -23.43 -7.91 0.89
C THR A 321 -23.29 -9.36 1.36
N LEU A 322 -23.30 -10.32 0.43
CA LEU A 322 -23.07 -11.74 0.70
C LEU A 322 -21.60 -12.05 1.06
N CYS A 323 -20.68 -11.09 0.91
CA CYS A 323 -19.27 -11.18 1.25
C CYS A 323 -19.04 -11.16 2.78
N SER A 324 -19.55 -12.16 3.51
CA SER A 324 -19.30 -12.37 4.94
C SER A 324 -18.73 -13.76 5.18
N LEU A 325 -17.93 -13.93 6.24
CA LEU A 325 -17.45 -15.25 6.71
C LEU A 325 -18.47 -15.95 7.61
N GLU A 326 -19.48 -15.23 8.12
CA GLU A 326 -20.47 -15.77 9.03
C GLU A 326 -21.73 -16.27 8.29
N PRO A 327 -22.14 -17.53 8.52
CA PRO A 327 -23.32 -18.10 7.87
C PRO A 327 -24.64 -17.46 8.36
N ASP A 328 -24.61 -16.87 9.56
CA ASP A 328 -25.57 -15.95 10.18
C ASP A 328 -26.04 -14.85 9.24
N VAL A 329 -25.05 -14.00 8.92
CA VAL A 329 -25.21 -12.77 8.16
C VAL A 329 -25.59 -13.05 6.70
N VAL A 330 -25.06 -14.11 6.11
CA VAL A 330 -25.42 -14.51 4.74
C VAL A 330 -26.89 -14.91 4.64
N LYS A 331 -27.44 -15.57 5.67
CA LYS A 331 -28.87 -15.95 5.67
C LYS A 331 -29.79 -14.75 5.78
N SER A 332 -29.46 -13.75 6.58
CA SER A 332 -30.24 -12.52 6.68
C SER A 332 -30.12 -11.70 5.40
N ALA A 333 -28.91 -11.56 4.86
CA ALA A 333 -28.66 -10.85 3.61
C ALA A 333 -29.47 -11.45 2.45
N ILE A 334 -29.49 -12.78 2.28
CA ILE A 334 -30.28 -13.44 1.22
C ILE A 334 -31.79 -13.14 1.33
N LYS A 335 -32.31 -12.94 2.54
CA LYS A 335 -33.73 -12.57 2.74
C LYS A 335 -34.03 -11.11 2.43
N GLU A 336 -33.01 -10.24 2.50
CA GLU A 336 -33.13 -8.81 2.23
C GLU A 336 -32.94 -8.47 0.74
N LEU A 337 -32.36 -9.38 -0.05
CA LEU A 337 -32.13 -9.18 -1.48
C LEU A 337 -33.44 -9.16 -2.29
N SER A 338 -33.52 -8.23 -3.25
CA SER A 338 -34.62 -8.18 -4.21
C SER A 338 -34.40 -9.14 -5.38
N HIS A 339 -35.47 -9.41 -6.13
CA HIS A 339 -35.40 -10.24 -7.35
C HIS A 339 -34.44 -9.64 -8.41
N ASP A 340 -34.33 -8.30 -8.49
CA ASP A 340 -33.40 -7.66 -9.41
C ASP A 340 -31.94 -7.77 -8.95
N ASP A 341 -31.70 -7.80 -7.64
CA ASP A 341 -30.37 -8.12 -7.10
C ASP A 341 -29.99 -9.58 -7.41
N LEU A 342 -30.95 -10.51 -7.35
CA LEU A 342 -30.70 -11.90 -7.72
C LEU A 342 -30.38 -12.04 -9.21
N LYS A 343 -30.99 -11.25 -10.10
CA LYS A 343 -30.62 -11.21 -11.53
C LYS A 343 -29.20 -10.76 -11.77
N MET A 344 -28.63 -9.91 -10.93
CA MET A 344 -27.22 -9.50 -11.08
C MET A 344 -26.26 -10.69 -10.89
N LEU A 345 -26.65 -11.77 -10.18
CA LEU A 345 -25.84 -12.99 -10.07
C LEU A 345 -25.63 -13.65 -11.44
N TRP A 346 -26.59 -13.47 -12.35
CA TRP A 346 -26.58 -14.07 -13.68
C TRP A 346 -25.56 -13.39 -14.59
N GLN A 347 -25.15 -12.17 -14.25
CA GLN A 347 -24.12 -11.45 -14.99
C GLN A 347 -22.72 -11.96 -14.65
N LEU A 348 -22.54 -12.63 -13.49
CA LEU A 348 -21.25 -13.13 -13.02
C LEU A 348 -20.72 -14.27 -13.93
N PRO A 349 -19.44 -14.21 -14.34
CA PRO A 349 -18.83 -15.25 -15.17
C PRO A 349 -18.90 -16.66 -14.56
N SER A 350 -18.63 -16.81 -13.26
CA SER A 350 -18.71 -18.12 -12.60
C SER A 350 -20.11 -18.71 -12.66
N PHE A 351 -21.13 -17.84 -12.56
CA PHE A 351 -22.52 -18.27 -12.57
C PHE A 351 -22.93 -18.75 -13.95
N LYS A 352 -22.48 -18.07 -15.01
CA LYS A 352 -22.66 -18.51 -16.40
C LYS A 352 -22.02 -19.88 -16.64
N LYS A 353 -20.76 -20.07 -16.22
CA LYS A 353 -20.07 -21.37 -16.33
C LYS A 353 -20.81 -22.50 -15.59
N PHE A 354 -21.38 -22.21 -14.43
CA PHE A 354 -22.17 -23.19 -13.70
C PHE A 354 -23.48 -23.52 -14.41
N LEU A 355 -24.18 -22.52 -14.94
CA LEU A 355 -25.39 -22.75 -15.74
C LEU A 355 -25.08 -23.64 -16.94
N GLU A 356 -23.97 -23.41 -17.64
CA GLU A 356 -23.53 -24.22 -18.79
C GLU A 356 -23.31 -25.71 -18.42
N ASN A 357 -22.91 -25.99 -17.18
CA ASN A 357 -22.68 -27.36 -16.69
C ASN A 357 -23.95 -28.04 -16.15
N GLU A 358 -25.03 -27.30 -15.90
CA GLU A 358 -26.29 -27.83 -15.37
C GLU A 358 -27.36 -28.03 -16.47
N GLY A 359 -28.23 -29.02 -16.29
CA GLY A 359 -29.30 -29.33 -17.26
C GLY A 359 -30.41 -28.27 -17.31
N GLN A 360 -31.05 -28.13 -18.48
CA GLN A 360 -32.09 -27.12 -18.78
C GLN A 360 -33.24 -27.08 -17.75
N ASP A 361 -33.64 -28.23 -17.18
CA ASP A 361 -34.71 -28.31 -16.18
C ASP A 361 -34.37 -27.64 -14.84
N LYS A 362 -33.10 -27.67 -14.44
CA LYS A 362 -32.64 -26.99 -13.22
C LYS A 362 -32.46 -25.50 -13.47
N GLN A 363 -32.00 -25.12 -14.66
CA GLN A 363 -31.91 -23.71 -15.07
C GLN A 363 -33.29 -23.04 -15.01
N ILE A 364 -34.32 -23.64 -15.60
CA ILE A 364 -35.69 -23.09 -15.59
C ILE A 364 -36.22 -22.93 -14.15
N LYS A 365 -35.92 -23.88 -13.25
CA LYS A 365 -36.28 -23.76 -11.83
C LYS A 365 -35.52 -22.65 -11.11
N MET A 366 -34.27 -22.37 -11.49
CA MET A 366 -33.49 -21.25 -10.93
C MET A 366 -33.96 -19.89 -11.46
N VAL A 367 -34.55 -19.80 -12.66
CA VAL A 367 -35.17 -18.57 -13.19
C VAL A 367 -36.46 -18.23 -12.43
N LEU A 368 -37.25 -19.26 -12.11
CA LEU A 368 -38.64 -19.10 -11.64
C LEU A 368 -38.76 -19.07 -10.10
N ASP A 369 -37.84 -19.68 -9.36
CA ASP A 369 -37.89 -19.82 -7.90
C ASP A 369 -36.67 -19.18 -7.21
N ASP A 370 -36.89 -17.98 -6.66
CA ASP A 370 -35.90 -17.21 -5.90
C ASP A 370 -35.48 -17.92 -4.59
N GLU A 371 -36.38 -18.68 -3.95
CA GLU A 371 -36.04 -19.42 -2.73
C GLU A 371 -35.10 -20.60 -3.02
N TYR A 372 -35.29 -21.26 -4.17
CA TYR A 372 -34.42 -22.32 -4.63
C TYR A 372 -33.02 -21.79 -4.97
N LEU A 373 -32.96 -20.67 -5.69
CA LEU A 373 -31.70 -19.99 -6.00
C LEU A 373 -30.97 -19.56 -4.72
N GLY A 374 -31.66 -18.95 -3.75
CA GLY A 374 -31.09 -18.57 -2.46
C GLY A 374 -30.51 -19.75 -1.67
N LYS A 375 -31.13 -20.93 -1.75
CA LYS A 375 -30.60 -22.17 -1.11
C LYS A 375 -29.30 -22.64 -1.78
N ILE A 376 -29.21 -22.60 -3.11
CA ILE A 376 -28.00 -22.97 -3.85
C ILE A 376 -26.88 -21.98 -3.55
N VAL A 377 -27.15 -20.68 -3.66
CA VAL A 377 -26.19 -19.61 -3.37
C VAL A 377 -25.64 -19.76 -1.96
N ARG A 378 -26.50 -20.03 -0.97
CA ARG A 378 -26.06 -20.28 0.41
C ARG A 378 -25.16 -21.52 0.56
N LYS A 379 -25.46 -22.61 -0.15
CA LYS A 379 -24.64 -23.82 -0.11
C LYS A 379 -23.26 -23.54 -0.68
N GLU A 380 -23.20 -22.85 -1.81
CA GLU A 380 -21.92 -22.57 -2.47
C GLU A 380 -21.12 -21.48 -1.76
N ILE A 381 -21.75 -20.44 -1.20
CA ILE A 381 -21.05 -19.47 -0.34
C ILE A 381 -20.38 -20.16 0.84
N ARG A 382 -21.04 -21.15 1.47
CA ARG A 382 -20.41 -21.93 2.56
C ARG A 382 -19.19 -22.70 2.07
N ARG A 383 -19.24 -23.28 0.87
CA ARG A 383 -18.11 -23.95 0.26
C ARG A 383 -16.96 -22.97 0.03
N THR A 384 -17.25 -21.78 -0.49
CA THR A 384 -16.25 -20.71 -0.71
C THR A 384 -15.67 -20.18 0.60
N GLN A 385 -16.48 -20.03 1.65
CA GLN A 385 -16.03 -19.65 3.00
C GLN A 385 -15.05 -20.67 3.60
N VAL A 386 -15.36 -21.96 3.47
CA VAL A 386 -14.45 -23.04 3.92
C VAL A 386 -13.18 -23.01 3.10
N TYR A 387 -13.29 -22.85 1.77
CA TYR A 387 -12.14 -22.73 0.88
C TYR A 387 -11.23 -21.56 1.24
N ILE A 388 -11.75 -20.35 1.51
CA ILE A 388 -10.92 -19.20 1.89
C ILE A 388 -10.13 -19.51 3.18
N LYS A 389 -10.79 -20.10 4.18
CA LYS A 389 -10.14 -20.47 5.45
C LYS A 389 -9.06 -21.52 5.23
N THR A 390 -9.34 -22.60 4.50
CA THR A 390 -8.34 -23.65 4.23
C THR A 390 -7.21 -23.12 3.35
N PHE A 391 -7.51 -22.31 2.34
CA PHE A 391 -6.53 -21.70 1.44
C PHE A 391 -5.46 -20.92 2.21
N HIS A 392 -5.83 -20.01 3.12
CA HIS A 392 -4.85 -19.25 3.90
C HIS A 392 -4.02 -20.12 4.86
N VAL A 393 -4.61 -21.19 5.38
CA VAL A 393 -3.92 -22.12 6.29
C VAL A 393 -2.87 -22.93 5.53
N PHE A 394 -3.27 -23.54 4.40
CA PHE A 394 -2.33 -24.30 3.57
C PHE A 394 -1.27 -23.40 2.95
N LEU A 395 -1.56 -22.12 2.71
CA LEU A 395 -0.57 -21.14 2.29
C LEU A 395 0.46 -20.85 3.39
N LYS A 396 0.03 -20.77 4.66
CA LYS A 396 0.95 -20.72 5.83
C LYS A 396 1.80 -21.97 5.93
N CYS A 397 1.22 -23.15 5.75
CA CYS A 397 1.98 -24.41 5.75
C CYS A 397 3.03 -24.45 4.64
N LEU A 398 2.68 -23.97 3.43
CA LEU A 398 3.62 -23.88 2.33
C LEU A 398 4.76 -22.88 2.61
N LEU A 399 4.45 -21.73 3.21
CA LEU A 399 5.48 -20.75 3.61
C LEU A 399 6.49 -21.36 4.57
N VAL A 400 6.03 -22.08 5.60
CA VAL A 400 6.91 -22.75 6.58
C VAL A 400 7.86 -23.75 5.89
N LEU A 401 7.43 -24.41 4.82
CA LEU A 401 8.29 -25.32 4.06
C LEU A 401 9.34 -24.57 3.22
N VAL A 402 8.96 -23.42 2.66
CA VAL A 402 9.70 -22.73 1.61
C VAL A 402 10.64 -21.63 2.13
N GLU A 403 10.34 -20.98 3.25
CA GLU A 403 11.06 -19.80 3.77
C GLU A 403 12.58 -20.04 3.90
N ASP A 404 12.96 -21.23 4.38
CA ASP A 404 14.35 -21.61 4.64
C ASP A 404 15.09 -22.15 3.40
N LEU A 405 14.41 -22.34 2.26
CA LEU A 405 15.02 -22.95 1.09
C LEU A 405 16.05 -22.03 0.43
N PRO A 406 17.19 -22.58 -0.04
CA PRO A 406 18.18 -21.80 -0.78
C PRO A 406 17.56 -21.26 -2.07
N LYS A 407 17.88 -20.00 -2.41
CA LYS A 407 17.32 -19.24 -3.55
C LYS A 407 15.85 -18.82 -3.43
N ALA A 408 15.07 -19.37 -2.48
CA ALA A 408 13.68 -19.00 -2.19
C ALA A 408 12.85 -18.66 -3.46
N PRO A 409 12.65 -19.61 -4.39
CA PRO A 409 12.08 -19.31 -5.71
C PRO A 409 10.62 -18.83 -5.64
N LEU A 410 9.84 -19.29 -4.65
CA LEU A 410 8.48 -18.80 -4.39
C LEU A 410 8.43 -17.60 -3.40
N GLY A 411 9.60 -17.07 -3.00
CA GLY A 411 9.73 -15.98 -2.05
C GLY A 411 9.74 -16.39 -0.58
N LYS A 412 10.16 -15.46 0.28
CA LYS A 412 10.26 -15.63 1.75
C LYS A 412 9.08 -15.08 2.53
N GLN A 413 8.20 -14.32 1.86
CA GLN A 413 7.14 -13.56 2.52
C GLN A 413 5.78 -14.09 2.08
N MET A 414 4.82 -14.11 3.00
CA MET A 414 3.45 -14.53 2.72
C MET A 414 2.82 -13.75 1.56
N ARG A 415 3.14 -12.46 1.44
CA ARG A 415 2.70 -11.59 0.34
C ARG A 415 3.03 -12.19 -1.03
N VAL A 416 4.26 -12.66 -1.23
CA VAL A 416 4.71 -13.16 -2.54
C VAL A 416 4.00 -14.47 -2.88
N LEU A 417 3.90 -15.38 -1.91
CA LEU A 417 3.18 -16.64 -2.08
C LEU A 417 1.69 -16.41 -2.37
N TYR A 418 1.04 -15.49 -1.66
CA TYR A 418 -0.35 -15.14 -1.89
C TYR A 418 -0.56 -14.59 -3.30
N ALA A 419 0.33 -13.70 -3.76
CA ALA A 419 0.26 -13.13 -5.09
C ALA A 419 0.35 -14.19 -6.20
N ILE A 420 1.25 -15.16 -6.05
CA ILE A 420 1.40 -16.28 -6.99
C ILE A 420 0.17 -17.19 -6.91
N ALA A 421 -0.25 -17.59 -5.71
CA ALA A 421 -1.34 -18.54 -5.49
C ALA A 421 -2.72 -18.03 -5.93
N THR A 422 -2.91 -16.71 -5.94
CA THR A 422 -4.15 -16.08 -6.42
C THR A 422 -4.12 -15.76 -7.91
N SER A 423 -2.95 -15.77 -8.55
CA SER A 423 -2.80 -15.51 -9.99
C SER A 423 -2.76 -16.81 -10.80
N GLU A 424 -2.09 -17.83 -10.29
CA GLU A 424 -1.89 -19.11 -10.98
C GLU A 424 -1.91 -20.28 -9.97
N ASN A 425 -2.12 -21.49 -10.48
CA ASN A 425 -2.03 -22.70 -9.64
C ASN A 425 -0.57 -22.96 -9.25
N VAL A 426 -0.23 -22.71 -7.97
CA VAL A 426 1.13 -22.81 -7.43
C VAL A 426 1.79 -24.15 -7.76
N THR A 427 1.04 -25.25 -7.65
CA THR A 427 1.56 -26.60 -7.83
C THR A 427 2.06 -26.91 -9.25
N LYS A 428 1.60 -26.15 -10.25
CA LYS A 428 2.01 -26.31 -11.65
C LYS A 428 3.22 -25.46 -12.02
N THR A 429 3.60 -24.50 -11.17
CA THR A 429 4.72 -23.59 -11.45
C THR A 429 6.06 -24.33 -11.41
N ASN A 430 7.01 -23.90 -12.26
CA ASN A 430 8.36 -24.44 -12.25
C ASN A 430 9.05 -24.19 -10.90
N ASP A 431 8.79 -23.04 -10.29
CA ASP A 431 9.33 -22.62 -9.00
C ASP A 431 8.90 -23.57 -7.86
N TYR A 432 7.65 -24.04 -7.87
CA TYR A 432 7.18 -25.05 -6.93
C TYR A 432 7.86 -26.41 -7.14
N GLN A 433 8.04 -26.84 -8.39
CA GLN A 433 8.76 -28.09 -8.68
C GLN A 433 10.22 -28.01 -8.24
N GLU A 434 10.86 -26.85 -8.37
CA GLU A 434 12.19 -26.60 -7.82
C GLU A 434 12.18 -26.66 -6.29
N CYS A 435 11.22 -26.03 -5.61
CA CYS A 435 11.06 -26.14 -4.15
C CYS A 435 10.93 -27.60 -3.71
N MET A 436 10.10 -28.40 -4.37
CA MET A 436 9.91 -29.82 -4.04
C MET A 436 11.17 -30.65 -4.27
N LYS A 437 11.95 -30.35 -5.32
CA LYS A 437 13.29 -30.95 -5.51
C LYS A 437 14.26 -30.53 -4.41
N LEU A 438 14.22 -29.28 -3.95
CA LEU A 438 15.08 -28.78 -2.87
C LEU A 438 14.69 -29.37 -1.50
N LEU A 439 13.40 -29.62 -1.26
CA LEU A 439 12.92 -30.31 -0.08
C LEU A 439 13.45 -31.75 0.01
N ASN A 440 13.70 -32.39 -1.14
CA ASN A 440 14.39 -33.70 -1.19
C ASN A 440 15.88 -33.65 -0.80
N PHE A 441 16.45 -32.49 -0.45
CA PHE A 441 17.81 -32.40 0.09
C PHE A 441 17.86 -31.96 1.56
N GLN A 442 16.71 -31.81 2.20
CA GLN A 442 16.61 -31.36 3.59
C GLN A 442 17.07 -32.43 4.58
N SER A 443 17.57 -31.96 5.73
CA SER A 443 17.99 -32.81 6.85
C SER A 443 16.79 -33.28 7.69
N LYS A 444 16.97 -34.37 8.44
CA LYS A 444 15.95 -34.92 9.35
C LYS A 444 15.47 -33.86 10.36
N ASP A 445 16.41 -33.22 11.05
CA ASP A 445 16.09 -32.28 12.13
C ASP A 445 15.34 -31.04 11.62
N GLU A 446 15.69 -30.56 10.44
CA GLU A 446 15.01 -29.42 9.80
C GLU A 446 13.60 -29.80 9.33
N LEU A 447 13.43 -30.99 8.74
CA LEU A 447 12.12 -31.49 8.32
C LEU A 447 11.19 -31.70 9.52
N THR A 448 11.69 -32.28 10.63
CA THR A 448 10.90 -32.45 11.85
C THR A 448 10.47 -31.12 12.45
N ARG A 449 11.35 -30.10 12.47
CA ARG A 449 10.99 -28.74 12.93
C ARG A 449 9.96 -28.07 12.04
N LYS A 450 10.03 -28.28 10.72
CA LYS A 450 9.03 -27.75 9.78
C LYS A 450 7.68 -28.43 9.95
N LEU A 451 7.67 -29.75 10.10
CA LEU A 451 6.45 -30.52 10.34
C LEU A 451 5.80 -30.17 11.68
N SER A 452 6.59 -29.97 12.75
CA SER A 452 6.04 -29.53 14.04
C SER A 452 5.38 -28.15 13.91
N LYS A 453 6.03 -27.19 13.26
CA LYS A 453 5.45 -25.87 12.97
C LYS A 453 4.17 -25.96 12.12
N ILE A 454 4.12 -26.88 11.16
CA ILE A 454 2.92 -27.12 10.34
C ILE A 454 1.78 -27.66 11.21
N ILE A 455 2.07 -28.61 12.11
CA ILE A 455 1.06 -29.13 13.04
C ILE A 455 0.54 -28.03 13.95
N ASP A 456 1.41 -27.17 14.51
CA ASP A 456 0.98 -26.04 15.33
C ASP A 456 0.03 -25.09 14.59
N VAL A 457 0.21 -24.94 13.27
CA VAL A 457 -0.65 -24.13 12.39
C VAL A 457 -1.98 -24.85 12.05
N LEU A 458 -1.98 -26.18 11.97
CA LEU A 458 -3.16 -26.99 11.62
C LEU A 458 -4.03 -27.35 12.83
N GLU A 459 -3.45 -27.46 14.02
CA GLU A 459 -4.12 -27.86 15.27
C GLU A 459 -5.33 -26.99 15.69
N PRO A 460 -5.38 -25.66 15.46
CA PRO A 460 -6.52 -24.84 15.88
C PRO A 460 -7.74 -24.88 14.92
N ILE A 461 -7.78 -25.76 13.91
CA ILE A 461 -8.79 -25.68 12.83
C ILE A 461 -9.65 -26.95 12.76
N ASP A 462 -10.92 -26.84 13.16
CA ASP A 462 -11.90 -27.94 13.22
C ASP A 462 -12.37 -28.49 11.85
N PHE A 463 -11.94 -27.93 10.72
CA PHE A 463 -12.47 -28.23 9.37
C PHE A 463 -11.54 -29.05 8.48
N ILE A 464 -10.35 -29.43 8.98
CA ILE A 464 -9.36 -30.18 8.20
C ILE A 464 -9.63 -31.68 8.39
N ASP A 465 -9.36 -32.48 7.36
CA ASP A 465 -9.44 -33.94 7.45
C ASP A 465 -8.52 -34.43 8.59
N ASP A 466 -9.11 -34.96 9.67
CA ASP A 466 -8.40 -35.53 10.82
C ASP A 466 -7.33 -36.57 10.40
N ASP A 467 -7.52 -37.17 9.22
CA ASP A 467 -6.62 -38.13 8.59
C ASP A 467 -5.27 -37.50 8.20
N LEU A 468 -5.23 -36.26 7.72
CA LEU A 468 -3.98 -35.56 7.37
C LEU A 468 -3.19 -35.20 8.63
N LEU A 469 -3.86 -34.69 9.66
CA LEU A 469 -3.23 -34.33 10.93
C LEU A 469 -2.67 -35.58 11.63
N SER A 470 -3.42 -36.67 11.62
CA SER A 470 -3.00 -37.97 12.16
C SER A 470 -1.80 -38.53 11.39
N SER A 471 -1.81 -38.44 10.06
CA SER A 471 -0.70 -38.87 9.21
C SER A 471 0.56 -38.04 9.48
N LEU A 472 0.45 -36.71 9.62
CA LEU A 472 1.59 -35.85 9.93
C LEU A 472 2.18 -36.11 11.32
N LYS A 473 1.34 -36.40 12.33
CA LYS A 473 1.80 -36.82 13.66
C LYS A 473 2.54 -38.16 13.60
N GLN A 474 2.01 -39.14 12.86
CA GLN A 474 2.69 -40.42 12.62
C GLN A 474 4.02 -40.25 11.88
N TYR A 475 4.10 -39.36 10.89
CA TYR A 475 5.36 -39.09 10.18
C TYR A 475 6.42 -38.46 11.09
N ILE A 476 6.05 -37.64 12.07
CA ILE A 476 6.99 -37.13 13.09
C ILE A 476 7.49 -38.26 13.98
N ASP A 477 6.61 -39.19 14.39
CA ASP A 477 7.01 -40.34 15.20
C ASP A 477 7.96 -41.27 14.42
N TYR A 478 7.67 -41.54 13.15
CA TYR A 478 8.55 -42.31 12.26
C TYR A 478 9.86 -41.57 11.93
N LEU A 479 9.83 -40.24 11.84
CA LEU A 479 11.05 -39.44 11.70
C LEU A 479 11.91 -39.57 12.95
N ASN A 480 11.32 -39.48 14.15
CA ASN A 480 12.05 -39.62 15.41
C ASN A 480 12.60 -41.04 15.57
N ASN A 481 11.81 -42.06 15.21
CA ASN A 481 12.14 -43.50 15.27
C ASN A 481 12.26 -44.16 13.88
N ILE A 482 13.33 -43.83 13.13
CA ILE A 482 13.55 -44.33 11.75
C ILE A 482 13.63 -45.87 11.67
N ASP A 483 13.97 -46.54 12.77
CA ASP A 483 14.07 -47.99 12.83
C ASP A 483 12.71 -48.71 12.83
N GLU A 484 11.63 -48.05 13.26
CA GLU A 484 10.27 -48.60 13.27
C GLU A 484 9.58 -48.52 11.90
N TYR A 485 10.12 -47.72 10.98
CA TYR A 485 9.56 -47.56 9.64
C TYR A 485 9.91 -48.76 8.74
N LYS A 486 8.88 -49.45 8.26
CA LYS A 486 8.98 -50.57 7.32
C LYS A 486 8.75 -50.06 5.91
N MET A 487 9.72 -50.29 5.00
CA MET A 487 9.54 -50.03 3.58
C MET A 487 8.35 -50.85 3.04
N PRO A 488 7.51 -50.30 2.16
CA PRO A 488 6.62 -51.11 1.35
C PRO A 488 7.45 -52.10 0.52
N GLU A 489 7.16 -53.40 0.62
CA GLU A 489 7.80 -54.43 -0.21
C GLU A 489 7.31 -54.33 -1.66
N GLU A 490 7.91 -53.46 -2.47
CA GLU A 490 7.81 -53.55 -3.93
C GLU A 490 9.13 -54.02 -4.56
N GLN A 491 9.15 -55.34 -4.81
CA GLN A 491 9.99 -56.09 -5.75
C GLN A 491 11.52 -55.93 -5.62
N SER A 492 12.06 -56.48 -4.55
CA SER A 492 13.39 -57.09 -4.60
C SER A 492 13.37 -58.24 -5.62
N LYS A 493 13.81 -57.98 -6.86
CA LYS A 493 14.25 -59.08 -7.73
C LYS A 493 15.44 -59.78 -7.04
N PRO A 494 15.43 -61.11 -6.90
CA PRO A 494 16.47 -61.83 -6.19
C PRO A 494 17.75 -61.79 -7.02
N GLY A 495 18.79 -61.15 -6.47
CA GLY A 495 20.05 -60.95 -7.17
C GLY A 495 21.17 -60.48 -6.27
N ASP A 496 21.20 -60.88 -5.00
CA ASP A 496 22.39 -60.75 -4.17
C ASP A 496 23.48 -61.68 -4.71
N LYS A 497 24.27 -61.17 -5.66
CA LYS A 497 25.65 -61.60 -5.83
C LYS A 497 26.51 -60.54 -5.19
N SER A 498 27.06 -60.84 -4.03
CA SER A 498 28.24 -60.15 -3.50
C SER A 498 29.34 -60.23 -4.57
N VAL A 499 29.51 -59.16 -5.35
CA VAL A 499 30.57 -59.07 -6.35
C VAL A 499 31.88 -58.90 -5.58
N GLN A 500 32.66 -59.97 -5.47
CA GLN A 500 34.04 -59.90 -5.00
C GLN A 500 34.84 -58.96 -5.89
N LEU A 501 35.33 -57.88 -5.29
CA LEU A 501 36.21 -56.88 -5.91
C LEU A 501 37.57 -57.49 -6.25
N LYS A 502 37.74 -57.93 -7.51
CA LYS A 502 39.05 -58.06 -8.14
C LYS A 502 38.98 -57.57 -9.59
N SER A 503 39.37 -56.31 -9.82
CA SER A 503 39.70 -55.79 -11.15
C SER A 503 41.17 -55.41 -11.17
N SER A 504 41.92 -55.95 -12.12
CA SER A 504 43.37 -55.70 -12.26
C SER A 504 43.71 -54.53 -13.19
N ASN A 505 42.73 -53.93 -13.90
CA ASN A 505 42.99 -52.85 -14.85
C ASN A 505 42.06 -51.65 -14.68
N ARG A 506 42.66 -50.45 -14.65
CA ARG A 506 42.01 -49.15 -14.36
C ARG A 506 40.92 -48.76 -15.37
N TRP A 507 40.99 -49.26 -16.59
CA TRP A 507 40.03 -48.97 -17.65
C TRP A 507 38.71 -49.73 -17.46
N GLN A 508 38.76 -51.03 -17.15
CA GLN A 508 37.58 -51.85 -16.84
C GLN A 508 36.85 -51.34 -15.60
N PHE A 509 37.59 -50.84 -14.60
CA PHE A 509 36.98 -50.21 -13.42
C PHE A 509 36.25 -48.90 -13.75
N LYS A 510 36.79 -48.13 -14.72
CA LYS A 510 36.18 -46.87 -15.16
C LYS A 510 34.92 -47.11 -15.99
N GLU A 511 34.92 -48.12 -16.86
CA GLU A 511 33.72 -48.54 -17.60
C GLU A 511 32.62 -49.07 -16.66
N MET A 512 32.99 -49.91 -15.69
CA MET A 512 32.06 -50.46 -14.71
C MET A 512 31.47 -49.38 -13.78
N LEU A 513 32.25 -48.37 -13.39
CA LEU A 513 31.73 -47.17 -12.69
C LEU A 513 30.77 -46.36 -13.56
N HIS A 514 31.04 -46.30 -14.86
CA HIS A 514 30.21 -45.58 -15.82
C HIS A 514 28.88 -46.28 -16.09
N GLU A 515 28.84 -47.61 -15.98
CA GLU A 515 27.62 -48.42 -16.04
C GLU A 515 26.82 -48.34 -14.73
N LEU A 516 27.48 -48.38 -13.57
CA LEU A 516 26.84 -48.18 -12.26
C LEU A 516 26.24 -46.78 -12.09
N ALA A 517 26.80 -45.76 -12.76
CA ALA A 517 26.25 -44.41 -12.79
C ALA A 517 25.02 -44.27 -13.73
N LYS A 518 24.81 -45.21 -14.66
CA LYS A 518 23.68 -45.19 -15.62
C LYS A 518 22.45 -45.95 -15.11
N THR A 519 22.58 -46.84 -14.12
CA THR A 519 21.44 -47.51 -13.47
C THR A 519 20.88 -46.66 -12.32
N PRO A 520 19.62 -46.19 -12.35
CA PRO A 520 19.05 -45.35 -11.32
C PRO A 520 18.49 -46.23 -10.20
N THR A 521 19.34 -46.93 -9.47
CA THR A 521 18.93 -47.64 -8.25
C THR A 521 20.06 -47.62 -7.23
N LYS A 522 20.37 -46.43 -6.69
CA LYS A 522 20.72 -46.42 -5.27
C LYS A 522 19.42 -46.76 -4.55
N ALA A 523 19.40 -47.86 -3.78
CA ALA A 523 18.30 -48.10 -2.86
C ALA A 523 18.14 -46.85 -1.99
N LEU A 524 16.98 -46.20 -2.05
CA LEU A 524 16.68 -45.05 -1.21
C LEU A 524 16.92 -45.45 0.25
N ASN A 525 17.65 -44.64 1.00
CA ASN A 525 17.74 -44.86 2.45
C ASN A 525 16.33 -44.81 3.05
N LYS A 526 16.09 -45.53 4.16
CA LYS A 526 14.77 -45.52 4.85
C LYS A 526 14.22 -44.11 5.06
N TYR A 527 15.10 -43.17 5.41
CA TYR A 527 14.80 -41.75 5.54
C TYR A 527 14.45 -41.06 4.22
N GLU A 528 15.14 -41.39 3.13
CA GLU A 528 14.88 -40.79 1.80
C GLU A 528 13.51 -41.20 1.27
N HIS A 529 13.12 -42.46 1.46
CA HIS A 529 11.79 -42.95 1.10
C HIS A 529 10.68 -42.32 1.97
N LEU A 530 10.90 -42.25 3.29
CA LEU A 530 9.95 -41.61 4.19
C LEU A 530 9.79 -40.11 3.88
N ARG A 531 10.88 -39.44 3.51
CA ARG A 531 10.83 -38.04 3.04
C ARG A 531 10.06 -37.90 1.74
N GLU A 532 10.26 -38.80 0.77
CA GLU A 532 9.48 -38.79 -0.48
C GLU A 532 7.99 -39.02 -0.21
N GLU A 533 7.63 -39.90 0.72
CA GLU A 533 6.23 -40.08 1.13
C GLU A 533 5.67 -38.82 1.79
N ILE A 534 6.39 -38.19 2.72
CA ILE A 534 5.96 -36.92 3.34
C ILE A 534 5.75 -35.85 2.28
N VAL A 535 6.72 -35.69 1.36
CA VAL A 535 6.64 -34.68 0.29
C VAL A 535 5.47 -34.98 -0.64
N LYS A 536 5.20 -36.26 -0.97
CA LYS A 536 4.05 -36.67 -1.80
C LYS A 536 2.71 -36.43 -1.11
N THR A 537 2.60 -36.75 0.18
CA THR A 537 1.38 -36.52 0.96
C THR A 537 1.10 -35.02 1.09
N LEU A 538 2.14 -34.21 1.37
CA LEU A 538 2.02 -32.75 1.41
C LEU A 538 1.71 -32.17 0.03
N SER A 539 2.33 -32.65 -1.04
CA SER A 539 2.03 -32.17 -2.40
C SER A 539 0.61 -32.50 -2.81
N GLY A 540 0.10 -33.69 -2.45
CA GLY A 540 -1.30 -34.07 -2.67
C GLY A 540 -2.26 -33.17 -1.89
N ALA A 541 -1.94 -32.83 -0.64
CA ALA A 541 -2.71 -31.87 0.14
C ALA A 541 -2.69 -30.46 -0.49
N PHE A 542 -1.52 -29.98 -0.92
CA PHE A 542 -1.41 -28.68 -1.61
C PHE A 542 -2.17 -28.65 -2.94
N GLU A 543 -2.16 -29.73 -3.72
CA GLU A 543 -2.95 -29.82 -4.96
C GLU A 543 -4.46 -29.76 -4.71
N HIS A 544 -4.92 -30.32 -3.59
CA HIS A 544 -6.34 -30.30 -3.24
C HIS A 544 -6.81 -28.95 -2.69
N TYR A 545 -6.01 -28.30 -1.83
CA TYR A 545 -6.45 -27.09 -1.12
C TYR A 545 -5.92 -25.76 -1.70
N LEU A 546 -4.80 -25.77 -2.44
CA LEU A 546 -4.23 -24.57 -3.10
C LEU A 546 -4.64 -24.49 -4.57
N THR A 547 -5.93 -24.69 -4.86
CA THR A 547 -6.48 -24.43 -6.18
C THR A 547 -6.67 -22.94 -6.40
N GLU A 548 -6.61 -22.51 -7.66
CA GLU A 548 -6.86 -21.12 -8.06
C GLU A 548 -8.28 -20.64 -7.65
N PRO A 549 -8.42 -19.40 -7.12
CA PRO A 549 -9.72 -18.85 -6.73
C PRO A 549 -10.74 -18.82 -7.88
N GLU A 550 -10.32 -18.59 -9.12
CA GLU A 550 -11.19 -18.50 -10.30
C GLU A 550 -11.91 -19.82 -10.64
N SER A 551 -11.39 -20.95 -10.13
CA SER A 551 -11.99 -22.27 -10.30
C SER A 551 -13.26 -22.47 -9.45
N ASN A 552 -13.43 -21.67 -8.39
CA ASN A 552 -14.56 -21.79 -7.48
C ASN A 552 -15.77 -20.99 -7.97
N PHE A 553 -16.97 -21.51 -7.66
CA PHE A 553 -18.22 -20.84 -7.98
C PHE A 553 -18.46 -19.63 -7.06
N LEU A 554 -18.90 -18.51 -7.65
CA LEU A 554 -19.15 -17.23 -6.97
C LEU A 554 -17.95 -16.67 -6.21
N HIS A 555 -16.73 -16.95 -6.69
CA HIS A 555 -15.51 -16.39 -6.11
C HIS A 555 -15.50 -14.85 -6.26
N GLU A 556 -16.15 -14.30 -7.28
CA GLU A 556 -16.23 -12.86 -7.57
C GLU A 556 -16.96 -12.06 -6.48
N ILE A 557 -17.69 -12.71 -5.56
CA ILE A 557 -18.29 -12.05 -4.40
C ILE A 557 -17.23 -11.72 -3.35
N PHE A 558 -16.20 -12.56 -3.23
CA PHE A 558 -15.15 -12.45 -2.22
C PHE A 558 -13.85 -11.87 -2.77
N PHE A 559 -13.49 -12.22 -4.02
CA PHE A 559 -12.25 -11.83 -4.67
C PHE A 559 -12.45 -10.67 -5.65
N TYR A 560 -11.66 -9.62 -5.48
CA TYR A 560 -11.65 -8.47 -6.38
C TYR A 560 -10.46 -8.52 -7.36
N ASN A 561 -10.71 -8.76 -8.65
CA ASN A 561 -9.65 -8.88 -9.68
C ASN A 561 -9.75 -7.86 -10.83
N ASN A 562 -10.38 -6.70 -10.64
CA ASN A 562 -10.51 -5.72 -11.72
C ASN A 562 -9.28 -4.80 -11.83
N ILE A 563 -8.45 -5.03 -12.85
CA ILE A 563 -7.22 -4.26 -13.10
C ILE A 563 -7.47 -2.80 -13.51
N SER A 564 -8.69 -2.45 -13.92
CA SER A 564 -9.07 -1.07 -14.30
C SER A 564 -8.85 -0.08 -13.16
N ILE A 565 -8.79 -0.57 -11.92
CA ILE A 565 -8.48 0.21 -10.72
C ILE A 565 -7.17 1.00 -10.83
N LYS A 566 -6.21 0.48 -11.62
CA LYS A 566 -4.92 1.13 -11.89
C LYS A 566 -5.09 2.55 -12.43
N ASN A 567 -6.08 2.78 -13.28
CA ASN A 567 -6.29 4.08 -13.93
C ASN A 567 -6.76 5.14 -12.92
N TYR A 568 -7.48 4.74 -11.88
CA TYR A 568 -7.96 5.63 -10.82
C TYR A 568 -6.88 5.94 -9.78
N ILE A 569 -6.02 4.97 -9.45
CA ILE A 569 -4.99 5.11 -8.42
C ILE A 569 -3.73 5.82 -8.96
N VAL A 570 -3.17 5.34 -10.07
CA VAL A 570 -1.86 5.81 -10.57
C VAL A 570 -1.97 7.10 -11.36
N GLY A 571 -3.10 7.32 -12.04
CA GLY A 571 -3.34 8.53 -12.84
C GLY A 571 -2.33 8.75 -13.98
N SER A 572 -2.46 8.02 -15.09
CA SER A 572 -1.54 8.15 -16.24
C SER A 572 -1.90 9.33 -17.17
N HIS A 573 -1.93 10.56 -16.66
CA HIS A 573 -2.38 11.74 -17.41
C HIS A 573 -1.60 12.02 -18.69
N ARG A 574 -0.25 11.91 -18.64
CA ARG A 574 0.59 12.13 -19.83
C ARG A 574 0.26 11.13 -20.94
N SER A 575 0.06 9.86 -20.60
CA SER A 575 -0.29 8.81 -21.57
C SER A 575 -1.66 9.07 -22.20
N ALA A 576 -2.66 9.46 -21.39
CA ALA A 576 -3.98 9.80 -21.88
C ALA A 576 -3.98 11.01 -22.84
N ILE A 577 -3.28 12.09 -22.47
CA ILE A 577 -3.14 13.28 -23.34
C ILE A 577 -2.39 12.92 -24.63
N HIS A 578 -1.30 12.15 -24.52
CA HIS A 578 -0.53 11.68 -25.66
C HIS A 578 -1.37 10.83 -26.62
N HIS A 579 -2.16 9.91 -26.08
CA HIS A 579 -3.03 9.05 -26.88
C HIS A 579 -4.16 9.86 -27.53
N ALA A 580 -4.78 10.79 -26.79
CA ALA A 580 -5.84 11.64 -27.30
C ALA A 580 -5.37 12.55 -28.45
N LEU A 581 -4.15 13.09 -28.36
CA LEU A 581 -3.59 13.96 -29.41
C LEU A 581 -3.08 13.17 -30.64
N ASN A 582 -2.66 11.92 -30.46
CA ASN A 582 -2.21 11.07 -31.57
C ASN A 582 -3.34 10.33 -32.28
N ASP A 583 -4.30 9.80 -31.53
CA ASP A 583 -5.46 9.07 -32.04
C ASP A 583 -6.76 9.61 -31.43
N PRO A 584 -7.32 10.68 -32.01
CA PRO A 584 -8.59 11.25 -31.55
C PRO A 584 -9.78 10.29 -31.71
N HIS A 585 -9.67 9.32 -32.63
CA HIS A 585 -10.75 8.36 -32.89
C HIS A 585 -11.05 7.49 -31.66
N PHE A 586 -10.04 7.15 -30.86
CA PHE A 586 -10.23 6.34 -29.66
C PHE A 586 -11.25 6.97 -28.68
N TYR A 587 -11.28 8.30 -28.57
CA TYR A 587 -12.19 9.02 -27.67
C TYR A 587 -13.45 9.54 -28.37
N LEU A 588 -13.33 10.03 -29.60
CA LEU A 588 -14.44 10.62 -30.35
C LEU A 588 -15.29 9.59 -31.11
N THR A 589 -14.80 8.37 -31.26
CA THR A 589 -15.44 7.25 -31.98
C THR A 589 -16.01 7.62 -33.35
N CYS A 590 -15.37 8.57 -34.04
CA CYS A 590 -15.83 9.12 -35.31
C CYS A 590 -15.24 8.40 -36.53
N ASP A 591 -16.03 8.20 -37.60
CA ASP A 591 -15.56 7.48 -38.79
C ASP A 591 -14.48 8.23 -39.59
N CYS A 592 -14.49 9.57 -39.54
CA CYS A 592 -13.57 10.41 -40.32
C CYS A 592 -12.12 10.36 -39.84
N CYS A 593 -11.88 10.22 -38.53
CA CYS A 593 -10.53 10.25 -37.95
C CYS A 593 -9.86 8.88 -37.82
N LYS A 594 -10.48 7.81 -38.34
CA LYS A 594 -9.91 6.46 -38.26
C LYS A 594 -8.54 6.39 -38.96
N LEU A 595 -7.47 6.17 -38.20
CA LEU A 595 -6.10 6.13 -38.71
C LEU A 595 -5.77 4.77 -39.32
N SER A 596 -5.09 4.75 -40.48
CA SER A 596 -4.53 3.52 -41.05
C SER A 596 -3.15 3.20 -40.45
N ASN A 597 -2.37 4.24 -40.16
CA ASN A 597 -1.07 4.19 -39.47
C ASN A 597 -1.01 5.29 -38.41
N ILE A 598 -0.36 5.03 -37.28
CA ILE A 598 -0.24 5.98 -36.15
C ILE A 598 0.40 7.31 -36.56
N GLY A 599 1.35 7.27 -37.49
CA GLY A 599 2.02 8.46 -38.04
C GLY A 599 1.25 9.23 -39.11
N SER A 600 0.08 8.74 -39.56
CA SER A 600 -0.69 9.46 -40.59
C SER A 600 -1.41 10.68 -39.99
N ILE A 601 -1.44 11.78 -40.75
CA ILE A 601 -2.14 13.02 -40.39
C ILE A 601 -3.30 13.17 -41.38
N LYS A 602 -4.52 13.36 -40.87
CA LYS A 602 -5.72 13.57 -41.69
C LYS A 602 -6.23 15.01 -41.52
N PRO A 603 -6.76 15.64 -42.58
CA PRO A 603 -7.34 16.98 -42.52
C PRO A 603 -8.58 17.06 -41.63
N THR A 604 -9.29 15.94 -41.45
CA THR A 604 -10.51 15.85 -40.64
C THR A 604 -10.26 15.79 -39.13
N MET A 605 -8.98 15.78 -38.71
CA MET A 605 -8.61 15.75 -37.30
C MET A 605 -8.79 17.12 -36.64
N PRO A 606 -8.99 17.17 -35.31
CA PRO A 606 -8.96 18.43 -34.57
C PRO A 606 -7.62 19.17 -34.75
N ASP A 607 -7.65 20.50 -34.82
CA ASP A 607 -6.49 21.34 -35.13
C ASP A 607 -5.31 21.11 -34.18
N VAL A 608 -5.60 20.93 -32.89
CA VAL A 608 -4.60 20.65 -31.85
C VAL A 608 -3.87 19.34 -32.12
N CYS A 609 -4.57 18.33 -32.63
CA CYS A 609 -4.00 17.03 -32.96
C CYS A 609 -3.12 17.11 -34.20
N VAL A 610 -3.52 17.89 -35.21
CA VAL A 610 -2.71 18.16 -36.41
C VAL A 610 -1.44 18.93 -36.02
N ALA A 611 -1.59 20.02 -35.26
CA ALA A 611 -0.48 20.80 -34.74
C ALA A 611 0.46 19.92 -33.90
N TYR A 612 -0.10 19.04 -33.07
CA TYR A 612 0.66 18.08 -32.27
C TYR A 612 1.44 17.09 -33.16
N LYS A 613 0.83 16.45 -34.15
CA LYS A 613 1.60 15.52 -35.00
C LYS A 613 2.75 16.22 -35.73
N LEU A 614 2.51 17.43 -36.24
CA LEU A 614 3.55 18.26 -36.84
C LEU A 614 4.66 18.62 -35.83
N HIS A 615 4.33 18.99 -34.59
CA HIS A 615 5.33 19.35 -33.58
C HIS A 615 6.29 18.19 -33.25
N LEU A 616 5.84 16.93 -33.43
CA LEU A 616 6.66 15.75 -33.20
C LEU A 616 7.74 15.58 -34.27
N GLU A 617 7.46 15.97 -35.52
CA GLU A 617 8.39 15.91 -36.66
C GLU A 617 9.50 16.96 -36.56
N TYR A 618 9.19 18.11 -35.96
CA TYR A 618 10.17 19.16 -35.73
C TYR A 618 11.16 18.83 -34.60
N GLY A 619 12.36 19.42 -34.71
CA GLY A 619 13.39 19.34 -33.69
C GLY A 619 13.11 20.19 -32.45
N LYS A 620 14.16 20.42 -31.65
CA LYS A 620 14.06 21.15 -30.36
C LYS A 620 13.55 22.60 -30.47
N MET A 621 13.87 23.26 -31.57
CA MET A 621 13.44 24.63 -31.87
C MET A 621 12.59 24.59 -33.13
N ILE A 622 11.34 25.02 -33.01
CA ILE A 622 10.35 25.00 -34.08
C ILE A 622 10.18 26.42 -34.58
N ASN A 623 10.38 26.65 -35.88
CA ASN A 623 10.04 27.91 -36.52
C ASN A 623 8.52 28.00 -36.68
N LEU A 624 7.90 29.05 -36.13
CA LEU A 624 6.46 29.23 -36.14
C LEU A 624 5.91 29.40 -37.56
N TYR A 625 6.66 30.04 -38.46
CA TYR A 625 6.21 30.26 -39.83
C TYR A 625 6.18 28.94 -40.61
N ASP A 626 7.24 28.14 -40.54
CA ASP A 626 7.31 26.85 -41.22
C ASP A 626 6.23 25.90 -40.70
N TRP A 627 6.02 25.89 -39.38
CA TRP A 627 4.98 25.09 -38.75
C TRP A 627 3.57 25.50 -39.18
N LEU A 628 3.32 26.82 -39.29
CA LEU A 628 2.06 27.35 -39.82
C LEU A 628 1.85 26.92 -41.27
N GLN A 629 2.88 26.99 -42.11
CA GLN A 629 2.78 26.55 -43.52
C GLN A 629 2.44 25.06 -43.60
N SER A 630 3.14 24.21 -42.82
CA SER A 630 2.82 22.78 -42.75
C SER A 630 1.37 22.54 -42.28
N PHE A 631 0.90 23.27 -41.28
CA PHE A 631 -0.47 23.16 -40.79
C PHE A 631 -1.51 23.50 -41.85
N VAL A 632 -1.33 24.61 -42.58
CA VAL A 632 -2.26 25.02 -43.64
C VAL A 632 -2.23 24.02 -44.80
N SER A 633 -1.06 23.45 -45.14
CA SER A 633 -0.94 22.45 -46.21
C SER A 633 -1.77 21.18 -45.96
N ILE A 634 -1.99 20.84 -44.69
CA ILE A 634 -2.76 19.66 -44.30
C ILE A 634 -4.24 19.98 -44.22
N VAL A 635 -4.62 21.05 -43.52
CA VAL A 635 -6.04 21.35 -43.23
C VAL A 635 -6.76 21.92 -44.46
N ASP A 636 -6.04 22.60 -45.36
CA ASP A 636 -6.59 23.31 -46.51
C ASP A 636 -5.90 22.88 -47.82
N ALA A 637 -5.86 21.57 -48.05
CA ALA A 637 -5.14 20.95 -49.17
C ALA A 637 -5.66 21.39 -50.56
N GLU A 638 -6.94 21.76 -50.68
CA GLU A 638 -7.55 22.16 -51.96
C GLU A 638 -7.06 23.54 -52.45
N VAL A 639 -6.69 24.44 -51.54
CA VAL A 639 -6.16 25.79 -51.87
C VAL A 639 -4.64 25.76 -52.08
N TYR A 640 -3.96 24.73 -51.57
CA TYR A 640 -2.49 24.63 -51.58
C TYR A 640 -1.87 24.36 -52.95
N MET A 641 -2.65 23.87 -53.92
CA MET A 641 -2.16 23.45 -55.25
C MET A 641 -2.28 24.54 -56.34
N GLY A 642 -2.76 25.74 -56.00
CA GLY A 642 -3.24 26.72 -56.99
C GLY A 642 -2.41 28.00 -57.22
N ASP A 643 -1.69 28.53 -56.23
CA ASP A 643 -1.04 29.86 -56.35
C ASP A 643 0.36 29.92 -55.71
N GLU A 644 1.36 30.42 -56.44
CA GLU A 644 2.77 30.55 -56.03
C GLU A 644 3.04 31.64 -54.97
N GLN A 645 2.01 32.40 -54.56
CA GLN A 645 2.10 33.41 -53.49
C GLN A 645 0.96 33.25 -52.48
N MET A 646 1.17 32.34 -51.51
CA MET A 646 0.23 32.01 -50.45
C MET A 646 -0.01 33.19 -49.48
N VAL A 647 -1.17 33.84 -49.61
CA VAL A 647 -1.73 34.65 -48.52
C VAL A 647 -2.48 33.72 -47.58
N VAL A 648 -1.93 33.50 -46.39
CA VAL A 648 -2.59 32.69 -45.35
C VAL A 648 -3.91 33.35 -44.96
N ARG A 649 -5.02 32.62 -45.07
CA ARG A 649 -6.33 33.11 -44.65
C ARG A 649 -6.30 33.47 -43.15
N PRO A 650 -6.80 34.65 -42.72
CA PRO A 650 -6.77 35.05 -41.31
C PRO A 650 -7.40 34.03 -40.35
N GLU A 651 -8.44 33.32 -40.80
CA GLU A 651 -9.09 32.25 -40.03
C GLU A 651 -8.16 31.07 -39.76
N MET A 652 -7.35 30.66 -40.75
CA MET A 652 -6.39 29.58 -40.61
C MET A 652 -5.24 29.96 -39.68
N GLN A 653 -4.79 31.21 -39.76
CA GLN A 653 -3.83 31.76 -38.81
C GLN A 653 -4.41 31.75 -37.38
N ALA A 654 -5.66 32.18 -37.19
CA ALA A 654 -6.32 32.16 -35.89
C ALA A 654 -6.42 30.74 -35.30
N ARG A 655 -6.88 29.76 -36.10
CA ARG A 655 -6.95 28.34 -35.71
C ARG A 655 -5.59 27.77 -35.31
N PHE A 656 -4.56 28.06 -36.10
CA PHE A 656 -3.19 27.68 -35.76
C PHE A 656 -2.72 28.32 -34.46
N THR A 657 -2.93 29.64 -34.28
CA THR A 657 -2.53 30.33 -33.04
C THR A 657 -3.25 29.77 -31.81
N GLN A 658 -4.52 29.38 -31.94
CA GLN A 658 -5.27 28.71 -30.89
C GLN A 658 -4.65 27.34 -30.57
N ALA A 659 -4.44 26.48 -31.58
CA ALA A 659 -3.82 25.17 -31.38
C ALA A 659 -2.43 25.26 -30.73
N VAL A 660 -1.62 26.24 -31.14
CA VAL A 660 -0.31 26.53 -30.52
C VAL A 660 -0.48 26.99 -29.07
N SER A 661 -1.44 27.88 -28.78
CA SER A 661 -1.69 28.34 -27.40
C SER A 661 -2.14 27.20 -26.48
N GLU A 662 -2.95 26.26 -26.99
CA GLU A 662 -3.38 25.07 -26.26
C GLU A 662 -2.19 24.12 -26.01
N LEU A 663 -1.29 23.95 -26.99
CA LEU A 663 -0.06 23.18 -26.79
C LEU A 663 0.94 23.83 -25.81
N GLU A 664 0.99 25.16 -25.75
CA GLU A 664 1.76 25.89 -24.74
C GLU A 664 1.12 25.74 -23.35
N PHE A 665 -0.21 25.82 -23.27
CA PHE A 665 -0.97 25.59 -22.03
C PHE A 665 -0.77 24.17 -21.47
N LEU A 666 -0.78 23.16 -22.35
CA LEU A 666 -0.50 21.77 -21.99
C LEU A 666 0.98 21.51 -21.66
N GLY A 667 1.87 22.47 -21.91
CA GLY A 667 3.29 22.38 -21.59
C GLY A 667 4.14 21.56 -22.57
N PHE A 668 3.64 21.30 -23.79
CA PHE A 668 4.43 20.64 -24.84
C PHE A 668 5.47 21.57 -25.46
N ILE A 669 5.14 22.86 -25.53
CA ILE A 669 5.99 23.91 -26.07
C ILE A 669 6.08 25.09 -25.11
N LYS A 670 7.10 25.91 -25.29
CA LYS A 670 7.32 27.16 -24.55
C LYS A 670 7.83 28.24 -25.49
N SER A 671 7.30 29.45 -25.34
CA SER A 671 7.84 30.65 -26.00
C SER A 671 9.33 30.84 -25.68
N SER A 672 10.16 30.95 -26.71
CA SER A 672 11.60 31.15 -26.57
C SER A 672 11.98 32.60 -26.83
N LYS A 673 12.72 33.20 -25.89
CA LYS A 673 13.33 34.53 -26.12
C LYS A 673 14.70 34.45 -26.81
N ARG A 674 15.19 33.24 -27.11
CA ARG A 674 16.54 33.03 -27.66
C ARG A 674 16.63 33.23 -29.16
N LYS A 675 15.55 32.95 -29.90
CA LYS A 675 15.42 33.20 -31.34
C LYS A 675 14.05 33.80 -31.59
N THR A 676 14.00 34.84 -32.42
CA THR A 676 12.74 35.44 -32.87
C THR A 676 11.92 34.41 -33.63
N ASP A 677 10.60 34.43 -33.45
CA ASP A 677 9.64 33.58 -34.18
C ASP A 677 9.83 32.07 -34.00
N HIS A 678 10.47 31.65 -32.91
CA HIS A 678 10.63 30.24 -32.58
C HIS A 678 10.00 29.87 -31.24
N VAL A 679 9.45 28.67 -31.19
CA VAL A 679 9.03 28.01 -29.94
C VAL A 679 9.98 26.87 -29.61
N GLN A 680 10.19 26.66 -28.30
CA GLN A 680 11.01 25.57 -27.80
C GLN A 680 10.10 24.40 -27.42
N ARG A 681 10.40 23.22 -27.94
CA ARG A 681 9.77 21.96 -27.53
C ARG A 681 10.31 21.52 -26.16
N LEU A 682 9.41 21.15 -25.24
CA LEU A 682 9.74 20.74 -23.87
C LEU A 682 9.73 19.22 -23.68
N THR A 683 9.02 18.49 -24.53
CA THR A 683 8.87 17.02 -24.44
C THR A 683 9.72 16.30 -25.49
N TRP A 684 10.32 15.17 -25.12
CA TRP A 684 11.01 14.27 -26.05
C TRP A 684 10.21 12.98 -26.20
N GLY A 685 10.13 12.47 -27.44
CA GLY A 685 9.46 11.21 -27.77
C GLY A 685 7.94 11.29 -27.71
N GLY A 686 7.29 10.80 -28.77
CA GLY A 686 5.96 10.21 -28.63
C GLY A 686 6.08 8.77 -28.13
#